data_AF-A0A8S2FGM3-F1
#
_entry.id   AF-A0A8S2FGM3-F1
#
_cell.length_a   1.000
_cell.length_b   1.000
_cell.length_c   1.000
_cell.angle_alpha   90.00
_cell.angle_beta   90.00
_cell.angle_gamma   90.00
#
_symmetry.space_group_name_H-M   'P 1'
#
loop_
_entity.id
_entity.type
_entity.pdbx_description
1 polymer ?
#
loop_
_entity_poly.entity_id
_entity_poly.type
_entity_poly.pdbx_seq_one_letter_code
_entity_poly.pdbx_strand_id
1 'polypeptide(L)'
;MVLLLSAYRCVDMKKRIAYHKQMTIIILDTEGLLSLEESGSIFDNQMITMAILTSHIVLINHKGELSSNLEGLIGMSIYAKLHIQSSPMKPKILFVLRDQMDRNKNIFFEQLNKFKDNLHASSTSLKISIDDELEIGHDNISLLSSAFSEDLNPVINIVQRWKNQTFPVQIHDLRSNIFTGLYELITVQEQGYKNFDYLYQKLTNNWKSIDELGENLLECKTLYELSIINELKDITTAIIHSKSQKLLNEGRYLLDNELQKQKQQSQHILLNNTPTYIKANDIYLKQLIENAIAMLDNLTNSIVQEALDDFESRTQQSYYVNVREKIHKNIEPSIRSHQQLLQQRFEEQVYTVAQTNAATHVQHELLNSAAEFFERERQTNKDTNELNEALERKHAELVKEFNQSLNSMKKTHEHIAEIILNIYNRLVKSHNGLHANIWYRCPPLSYHKYMEKCQYLDQVIQAIIIYLQESNEKKTSWWQQLFEQKKNDPWYEYKRRIRWFSDHRDNERNRHLFLAIVQDLIPQLNQDVISMVTTTECSYSDPQTIVALITYVDNALNAQKSCVQQHYRYLNVPQLASDLILISLRILIGEAVRQNEIKHEQLREVINELEKWKLIIKQQFILIKDSLAQGNKFREDLEGHIVSEAIRIYQQTMINVIQVAMSTNTHIEAKKIARNAYDESIGSQPPNAKNILKYVEDINRYYLEIALEKVKLSKDNIIFNEMTKLKTIIDESITTAVTVVRENRYQNVHEIYREIVHQLRMILPGYVSSEMIGILAEIKDPAQFIKSFQQIEHNRQKLQ
;
A
#
# COMPACT_ATOMS: atom_id res chain seq x y z
N MET A 1 -22.57 28.25 -30.35
CA MET A 1 -23.69 27.59 -29.64
C MET A 1 -24.13 28.49 -28.50
N VAL A 2 -25.44 28.73 -28.37
CA VAL A 2 -26.03 29.56 -27.32
C VAL A 2 -26.86 28.65 -26.44
N LEU A 3 -26.66 28.68 -25.13
CA LEU A 3 -27.56 28.01 -24.20
C LEU A 3 -28.28 29.09 -23.39
N LEU A 4 -29.59 28.95 -23.30
CA LEU A 4 -30.49 29.86 -22.62
C LEU A 4 -30.91 29.20 -21.31
N LEU A 5 -30.43 29.75 -20.20
CA LEU A 5 -30.77 29.33 -18.86
C LEU A 5 -31.94 30.17 -18.36
N SER A 6 -33.13 29.57 -18.24
CA SER A 6 -34.30 30.21 -17.64
C SER A 6 -34.62 29.57 -16.29
N ALA A 7 -34.89 30.39 -15.27
CA ALA A 7 -35.54 29.91 -14.04
C ALA A 7 -37.00 29.48 -14.34
N TYR A 8 -37.54 28.48 -13.60
CA TYR A 8 -38.86 27.77 -13.66
C TYR A 8 -38.98 26.37 -14.33
N ARG A 9 -39.16 25.32 -13.49
CA ARG A 9 -39.31 23.84 -13.68
C ARG A 9 -38.55 23.13 -14.84
N CYS A 10 -37.51 22.34 -14.52
CA CYS A 10 -36.67 21.66 -15.52
C CYS A 10 -37.06 20.20 -15.63
N VAL A 11 -37.63 19.81 -16.76
CA VAL A 11 -37.88 18.39 -17.06
C VAL A 11 -37.11 17.95 -18.31
N ASP A 12 -36.67 18.89 -19.16
CA ASP A 12 -36.05 18.59 -20.45
C ASP A 12 -35.17 19.75 -20.97
N MET A 13 -34.17 19.45 -21.80
CA MET A 13 -33.35 20.46 -22.51
C MET A 13 -33.77 20.51 -23.97
N LYS A 14 -34.46 21.59 -24.38
CA LYS A 14 -34.99 21.71 -25.75
C LYS A 14 -33.93 22.25 -26.69
N LYS A 15 -33.58 21.47 -27.72
CA LYS A 15 -32.66 21.88 -28.78
C LYS A 15 -33.42 22.60 -29.91
N ARG A 16 -32.94 23.77 -30.31
CA ARG A 16 -33.36 24.51 -31.51
C ARG A 16 -32.14 24.81 -32.39
N ILE A 17 -32.38 25.03 -33.68
CA ILE A 17 -31.35 25.37 -34.65
C ILE A 17 -31.75 26.67 -35.35
N ALA A 18 -30.80 27.59 -35.45
CA ALA A 18 -30.93 28.84 -36.19
C ALA A 18 -29.75 28.97 -37.16
N TYR A 19 -29.96 29.67 -38.26
CA TYR A 19 -28.93 29.94 -39.26
C TYR A 19 -28.68 31.45 -39.31
N HIS A 20 -27.41 31.86 -39.23
CA HIS A 20 -27.02 33.25 -39.37
C HIS A 20 -25.76 33.36 -40.23
N LYS A 21 -25.87 34.01 -41.40
CA LYS A 21 -24.83 34.00 -42.44
C LYS A 21 -24.45 32.55 -42.79
N GLN A 22 -23.18 32.17 -42.66
CA GLN A 22 -22.67 30.82 -42.90
C GLN A 22 -22.62 29.96 -41.62
N MET A 23 -23.11 30.46 -40.49
CA MET A 23 -23.01 29.77 -39.20
C MET A 23 -24.30 29.02 -38.87
N THR A 24 -24.15 27.78 -38.40
CA THR A 24 -25.22 27.01 -37.76
C THR A 24 -25.17 27.26 -36.25
N ILE A 25 -26.20 27.90 -35.73
CA ILE A 25 -26.32 28.23 -34.31
C ILE A 25 -27.24 27.19 -33.67
N ILE A 26 -26.70 26.48 -32.70
CA ILE A 26 -27.48 25.57 -31.86
C ILE A 26 -27.88 26.33 -30.62
N ILE A 27 -29.18 26.34 -30.35
CA ILE A 27 -29.77 26.94 -29.17
C ILE A 27 -30.24 25.80 -28.28
N LEU A 28 -29.77 25.79 -27.06
CA LEU A 28 -30.22 24.86 -26.04
C LEU A 28 -31.04 25.67 -25.03
N ASP A 29 -32.26 25.26 -24.76
CA ASP A 29 -33.18 25.96 -23.87
C ASP A 29 -33.41 25.08 -22.64
N THR A 30 -33.05 25.60 -21.46
CA THR A 30 -33.27 24.93 -20.18
C THR A 30 -34.38 25.65 -19.43
N GLU A 31 -35.40 24.91 -19.05
CA GLU A 31 -36.43 25.39 -18.13
C GLU A 31 -35.93 25.07 -16.71
N GLY A 32 -36.15 25.91 -15.70
CA GLY A 32 -36.27 25.46 -14.31
C GLY A 32 -35.15 25.18 -13.38
N LEU A 33 -34.08 25.92 -13.57
CA LEU A 33 -33.14 26.17 -12.51
C LEU A 33 -33.80 26.89 -11.33
N LEU A 34 -33.43 26.52 -10.10
CA LEU A 34 -33.87 27.14 -8.85
C LEU A 34 -35.39 27.07 -8.59
N SER A 35 -36.08 26.03 -9.09
CA SER A 35 -37.51 25.84 -8.80
C SER A 35 -37.74 25.52 -7.31
N LEU A 36 -38.71 26.19 -6.68
CA LEU A 36 -39.13 25.91 -5.30
C LEU A 36 -39.88 24.57 -5.16
N GLU A 37 -40.36 23.99 -6.27
CA GLU A 37 -41.22 22.79 -6.28
C GLU A 37 -40.44 21.48 -6.29
N GLU A 38 -39.17 21.47 -6.75
CA GLU A 38 -38.28 20.30 -6.76
C GLU A 38 -36.90 20.70 -6.20
N SER A 39 -36.61 20.23 -4.99
CA SER A 39 -35.49 20.67 -4.14
C SER A 39 -34.16 19.95 -4.40
N GLY A 40 -33.76 19.80 -5.67
CA GLY A 40 -32.51 19.13 -6.04
C GLY A 40 -31.37 20.09 -6.39
N SER A 41 -30.61 20.60 -5.41
CA SER A 41 -29.45 21.48 -5.68
C SER A 41 -28.38 20.84 -6.58
N ILE A 42 -28.30 19.50 -6.56
CA ILE A 42 -27.39 18.73 -7.42
C ILE A 42 -27.74 18.91 -8.89
N PHE A 43 -29.02 18.79 -9.24
CA PHE A 43 -29.46 18.88 -10.63
C PHE A 43 -29.20 20.27 -11.21
N ASP A 44 -29.46 21.33 -10.44
CA ASP A 44 -29.16 22.70 -10.85
C ASP A 44 -27.66 22.91 -11.11
N ASN A 45 -26.82 22.39 -10.21
CA ASN A 45 -25.37 22.39 -10.35
C ASN A 45 -24.92 21.61 -11.61
N GLN A 46 -25.51 20.45 -11.88
CA GLN A 46 -25.21 19.63 -13.06
C GLN A 46 -25.56 20.39 -14.35
N MET A 47 -26.73 21.02 -14.40
CA MET A 47 -27.20 21.75 -15.58
C MET A 47 -26.37 23.00 -15.87
N ILE A 48 -25.98 23.77 -14.84
CA ILE A 48 -25.12 24.95 -15.03
C ILE A 48 -23.69 24.53 -15.34
N THR A 49 -23.17 23.44 -14.75
CA THR A 49 -21.86 22.90 -15.13
C THR A 49 -21.87 22.47 -16.60
N MET A 50 -22.93 21.80 -17.03
CA MET A 50 -23.13 21.41 -18.44
C MET A 50 -23.16 22.64 -19.34
N ALA A 51 -23.83 23.70 -18.90
CA ALA A 51 -23.90 24.98 -19.60
C ALA A 51 -22.53 25.57 -19.86
N ILE A 52 -21.76 25.74 -18.79
CA ILE A 52 -20.45 26.37 -18.79
C ILE A 52 -19.44 25.54 -19.59
N LEU A 53 -19.49 24.20 -19.50
CA LEU A 53 -18.55 23.33 -20.21
C LEU A 53 -18.75 23.27 -21.72
N THR A 54 -19.98 23.49 -22.18
CA THR A 54 -20.37 23.16 -23.55
C THR A 54 -20.65 24.39 -24.41
N SER A 55 -21.10 25.50 -23.83
CA SER A 55 -21.69 26.63 -24.57
C SER A 55 -20.70 27.76 -24.85
N HIS A 56 -20.73 28.34 -26.06
CA HIS A 56 -19.93 29.54 -26.37
C HIS A 56 -20.46 30.76 -25.63
N ILE A 57 -21.79 30.86 -25.57
CA ILE A 57 -22.51 31.89 -24.85
C ILE A 57 -23.54 31.22 -23.93
N VAL A 58 -23.56 31.64 -22.68
CA VAL A 58 -24.59 31.25 -21.69
C VAL A 58 -25.42 32.49 -21.37
N LEU A 59 -26.72 32.44 -21.66
CA LEU A 59 -27.66 33.50 -21.30
C LEU A 59 -28.28 33.19 -19.95
N ILE A 60 -28.06 34.04 -18.97
CA ILE A 60 -28.70 33.93 -17.65
C ILE A 60 -29.91 34.86 -17.65
N ASN A 61 -31.09 34.26 -17.74
CA ASN A 61 -32.35 34.97 -17.79
C ASN A 61 -32.95 35.10 -16.38
N HIS A 62 -32.71 36.24 -15.72
CA HIS A 62 -33.08 36.48 -14.33
C HIS A 62 -34.15 37.57 -14.22
N LYS A 63 -35.12 37.41 -13.31
CA LYS A 63 -36.12 38.45 -13.02
C LYS A 63 -35.64 39.26 -11.82
N GLY A 64 -35.61 40.59 -11.93
CA GLY A 64 -35.08 41.45 -10.86
C GLY A 64 -33.55 41.47 -10.82
N GLU A 65 -32.98 41.67 -9.63
CA GLU A 65 -31.53 41.83 -9.40
C GLU A 65 -30.79 40.48 -9.32
N LEU A 66 -29.46 40.49 -9.42
CA LEU A 66 -28.63 39.30 -9.27
C LEU A 66 -28.71 38.73 -7.84
N SER A 67 -28.94 37.42 -7.71
CA SER A 67 -29.07 36.75 -6.41
C SER A 67 -27.80 36.01 -5.98
N SER A 68 -27.58 35.87 -4.67
CA SER A 68 -26.46 35.08 -4.11
C SER A 68 -26.56 33.58 -4.44
N ASN A 69 -27.76 33.05 -4.67
CA ASN A 69 -27.93 31.65 -5.08
C ASN A 69 -27.32 31.40 -6.47
N LEU A 70 -27.52 32.33 -7.41
CA LEU A 70 -26.93 32.27 -8.73
C LEU A 70 -25.39 32.34 -8.65
N GLU A 71 -24.87 33.14 -7.74
CA GLU A 71 -23.43 33.24 -7.46
C GLU A 71 -22.85 31.88 -7.03
N GLY A 72 -23.50 31.21 -6.06
CA GLY A 72 -23.09 29.89 -5.59
C GLY A 72 -23.10 28.83 -6.68
N LEU A 73 -24.15 28.80 -7.52
CA LEU A 73 -24.28 27.86 -8.63
C LEU A 73 -23.18 28.05 -9.70
N ILE A 74 -22.90 29.30 -10.08
CA ILE A 74 -21.82 29.60 -11.04
C ILE A 74 -20.47 29.22 -10.42
N GLY A 75 -20.23 29.57 -9.16
CA GLY A 75 -19.00 29.22 -8.43
C GLY A 75 -18.74 27.72 -8.42
N MET A 76 -19.74 26.92 -8.02
CA MET A 76 -19.64 25.45 -8.04
C MET A 76 -19.39 24.89 -9.44
N SER A 77 -20.04 25.47 -10.45
CA SER A 77 -19.90 25.04 -11.83
C SER A 77 -18.51 25.36 -12.43
N ILE A 78 -17.89 26.47 -12.02
CA ILE A 78 -16.49 26.78 -12.36
C ILE A 78 -15.57 25.71 -11.74
N TYR A 79 -15.76 25.40 -10.46
CA TYR A 79 -14.96 24.39 -9.77
C TYR A 79 -15.12 22.99 -10.40
N ALA A 80 -16.34 22.61 -10.77
CA ALA A 80 -16.59 21.37 -11.48
C ALA A 80 -15.93 21.36 -12.87
N LYS A 81 -15.98 22.49 -13.61
CA LYS A 81 -15.29 22.62 -14.90
C LYS A 81 -13.79 22.33 -14.80
N LEU A 82 -13.14 22.85 -13.76
CA LEU A 82 -11.70 22.68 -13.54
C LEU A 82 -11.31 21.21 -13.29
N HIS A 83 -12.18 20.45 -12.63
CA HIS A 83 -11.97 19.02 -12.39
C HIS A 83 -12.28 18.15 -13.60
N ILE A 84 -13.23 18.56 -14.42
CA ILE A 84 -13.61 17.79 -15.62
C ILE A 84 -12.54 17.95 -16.73
N GLN A 85 -11.74 19.02 -16.72
CA GLN A 85 -10.62 19.28 -17.65
C GLN A 85 -10.97 19.08 -19.15
N SER A 86 -12.26 19.13 -19.52
CA SER A 86 -12.71 18.66 -20.84
C SER A 86 -12.76 19.75 -21.91
N SER A 87 -12.43 21.00 -21.59
CA SER A 87 -12.55 22.09 -22.57
C SER A 87 -11.76 23.35 -22.17
N PRO A 88 -10.80 23.83 -22.99
CA PRO A 88 -10.15 25.14 -22.79
C PRO A 88 -11.06 26.32 -23.13
N MET A 89 -12.36 26.06 -23.38
CA MET A 89 -13.29 27.09 -23.83
C MET A 89 -13.70 27.97 -22.67
N LYS A 90 -13.65 29.28 -22.89
CA LYS A 90 -14.04 30.33 -21.96
C LYS A 90 -15.42 30.88 -22.37
N PRO A 91 -16.53 30.38 -21.80
CA PRO A 91 -17.86 30.81 -22.22
C PRO A 91 -18.09 32.29 -21.85
N LYS A 92 -18.77 33.01 -22.75
CA LYS A 92 -19.28 34.36 -22.49
C LYS A 92 -20.61 34.29 -21.75
N ILE A 93 -20.68 34.86 -20.56
CA ILE A 93 -21.89 34.86 -19.74
C ILE A 93 -22.60 36.20 -19.96
N LEU A 94 -23.85 36.16 -20.46
CA LEU A 94 -24.70 37.34 -20.65
C LEU A 94 -25.86 37.33 -19.66
N PHE A 95 -25.99 38.37 -18.85
CA PHE A 95 -27.07 38.54 -17.90
C PHE A 95 -28.22 39.31 -18.54
N VAL A 96 -29.36 38.64 -18.69
CA VAL A 96 -30.60 39.22 -19.21
C VAL A 96 -31.53 39.46 -18.02
N LEU A 97 -31.56 40.70 -17.54
CA LEU A 97 -32.36 41.11 -16.39
C LEU A 97 -33.74 41.58 -16.87
N ARG A 98 -34.78 40.81 -16.57
CA ARG A 98 -36.16 41.07 -17.00
C ARG A 98 -36.93 41.94 -16.00
N ASP A 99 -37.99 42.56 -16.50
CA ASP A 99 -38.95 43.37 -15.74
C ASP A 99 -38.29 44.51 -14.94
N GLN A 100 -37.21 45.09 -15.47
CA GLN A 100 -36.47 46.14 -14.79
C GLN A 100 -37.26 47.45 -14.84
N MET A 101 -37.48 48.04 -13.66
CA MET A 101 -38.06 49.38 -13.50
C MET A 101 -36.97 50.45 -13.63
N ASP A 102 -35.80 50.20 -13.03
CA ASP A 102 -34.63 51.07 -13.16
C ASP A 102 -33.93 50.84 -14.51
N ARG A 103 -33.48 51.93 -15.13
CA ARG A 103 -32.78 51.94 -16.44
C ARG A 103 -31.32 52.35 -16.31
N ASN A 104 -30.87 52.71 -15.10
CA ASN A 104 -29.50 53.11 -14.88
C ASN A 104 -28.56 51.89 -14.88
N LYS A 105 -27.83 51.72 -15.98
CA LYS A 105 -26.87 50.61 -16.14
C LYS A 105 -25.78 50.61 -15.07
N ASN A 106 -25.41 51.76 -14.51
CA ASN A 106 -24.31 51.85 -13.54
C ASN A 106 -24.61 51.08 -12.25
N ILE A 107 -25.87 51.08 -11.80
CA ILE A 107 -26.30 50.31 -10.61
C ILE A 107 -26.07 48.81 -10.84
N PHE A 108 -26.40 48.32 -12.04
CA PHE A 108 -26.19 46.92 -12.39
C PHE A 108 -24.72 46.59 -12.64
N PHE A 109 -23.91 47.55 -13.11
CA PHE A 109 -22.46 47.38 -13.20
C PHE A 109 -21.83 47.23 -11.82
N GLU A 110 -22.27 48.01 -10.83
CA GLU A 110 -21.84 47.85 -9.43
C GLU A 110 -22.28 46.48 -8.87
N GLN A 111 -23.52 46.05 -9.13
CA GLN A 111 -23.98 44.72 -8.73
C GLN A 111 -23.15 43.61 -9.39
N LEU A 112 -22.81 43.73 -10.68
CA LEU A 112 -21.99 42.76 -11.38
C LEU A 112 -20.54 42.75 -10.89
N ASN A 113 -19.97 43.92 -10.57
CA ASN A 113 -18.64 44.00 -9.95
C ASN A 113 -18.64 43.30 -8.60
N LYS A 114 -19.64 43.56 -7.75
CA LYS A 114 -19.78 42.86 -6.46
C LYS A 114 -19.94 41.35 -6.63
N PHE A 115 -20.73 40.92 -7.62
CA PHE A 115 -20.88 39.52 -7.98
C PHE A 115 -19.54 38.89 -8.39
N LYS A 116 -18.76 39.59 -9.21
CA LYS A 116 -17.39 39.18 -9.58
C LYS A 116 -16.47 39.11 -8.37
N ASP A 117 -16.47 40.13 -7.52
CA ASP A 117 -15.61 40.21 -6.34
C ASP A 117 -15.89 39.05 -5.37
N ASN A 118 -17.17 38.72 -5.17
CA ASN A 118 -17.55 37.59 -4.32
C ASN A 118 -17.15 36.24 -4.93
N LEU A 119 -17.33 36.09 -6.24
CA LEU A 119 -16.84 34.91 -6.95
C LEU A 119 -15.31 34.82 -6.83
N HIS A 120 -14.57 35.92 -7.01
CA HIS A 120 -13.12 35.97 -6.85
C HIS A 120 -12.69 35.58 -5.45
N ALA A 121 -13.32 36.15 -4.42
CA ALA A 121 -13.08 35.79 -3.02
C ALA A 121 -13.30 34.29 -2.80
N SER A 122 -14.38 33.73 -3.35
CA SER A 122 -14.70 32.30 -3.27
C SER A 122 -13.71 31.41 -4.05
N SER A 123 -13.13 31.92 -5.14
CA SER A 123 -12.13 31.22 -5.95
C SER A 123 -10.69 31.33 -5.43
N THR A 124 -10.43 32.22 -4.48
CA THR A 124 -9.07 32.46 -3.94
C THR A 124 -8.53 31.19 -3.25
N SER A 125 -9.40 30.42 -2.59
CA SER A 125 -9.08 29.11 -2.02
C SER A 125 -8.69 28.06 -3.08
N LEU A 126 -9.17 28.24 -4.32
CA LEU A 126 -8.92 27.34 -5.45
C LEU A 126 -7.67 27.72 -6.27
N LYS A 127 -7.06 28.87 -5.99
CA LYS A 127 -5.89 29.42 -6.72
C LYS A 127 -6.14 29.63 -8.23
N ILE A 128 -7.36 30.00 -8.61
CA ILE A 128 -7.78 30.13 -10.01
C ILE A 128 -8.34 31.52 -10.26
N SER A 129 -8.02 32.08 -11.43
CA SER A 129 -8.58 33.34 -11.91
C SER A 129 -9.89 33.08 -12.65
N ILE A 130 -10.97 33.68 -12.18
CA ILE A 130 -12.29 33.58 -12.83
C ILE A 130 -12.28 34.20 -14.21
N ASP A 131 -11.52 35.28 -14.36
CA ASP A 131 -11.34 35.94 -15.63
C ASP A 131 -10.56 35.08 -16.64
N ASP A 132 -9.91 33.99 -16.23
CA ASP A 132 -9.32 33.03 -17.17
C ASP A 132 -10.36 32.00 -17.65
N GLU A 133 -11.35 31.70 -16.80
CA GLU A 133 -12.31 30.62 -17.02
C GLU A 133 -13.66 31.06 -17.61
N LEU A 134 -14.09 32.30 -17.35
CA LEU A 134 -15.35 32.87 -17.82
C LEU A 134 -15.13 34.28 -18.39
N GLU A 135 -15.89 34.66 -19.42
CA GLU A 135 -15.94 36.05 -19.90
C GLU A 135 -17.18 36.74 -19.34
N ILE A 136 -16.96 37.64 -18.37
CA ILE A 136 -17.98 38.47 -17.74
C ILE A 136 -17.52 39.94 -17.84
N GLY A 137 -18.28 40.77 -18.55
CA GLY A 137 -18.00 42.19 -18.76
C GLY A 137 -19.24 43.08 -18.55
N HIS A 138 -19.06 44.40 -18.47
CA HIS A 138 -20.19 45.34 -18.33
C HIS A 138 -21.08 45.36 -19.58
N ASP A 139 -20.51 45.08 -20.75
CA ASP A 139 -21.21 44.86 -22.03
C ASP A 139 -22.10 43.61 -22.02
N ASN A 140 -21.96 42.74 -21.01
CA ASN A 140 -22.69 41.49 -20.90
C ASN A 140 -24.04 41.62 -20.17
N ILE A 141 -24.43 42.83 -19.73
CA ILE A 141 -25.73 43.06 -19.09
C ILE A 141 -26.72 43.64 -20.08
N SER A 142 -27.88 43.00 -20.19
CA SER A 142 -29.03 43.47 -20.96
C SER A 142 -30.24 43.66 -20.06
N LEU A 143 -30.73 44.89 -19.97
CA LEU A 143 -31.90 45.25 -19.17
C LEU A 143 -33.15 45.24 -20.06
N LEU A 144 -34.08 44.33 -19.78
CA LEU A 144 -35.36 44.25 -20.49
C LEU A 144 -36.47 44.85 -19.63
N SER A 145 -37.28 45.71 -20.23
CA SER A 145 -38.56 46.12 -19.66
C SER A 145 -39.53 44.94 -19.60
N SER A 146 -40.62 45.08 -18.86
CA SER A 146 -41.75 44.19 -19.07
C SER A 146 -42.18 44.27 -20.53
N ALA A 147 -42.47 43.11 -21.15
CA ALA A 147 -42.99 43.01 -22.51
C ALA A 147 -44.37 43.69 -22.64
N PHE A 148 -45.06 43.84 -21.52
CA PHE A 148 -46.36 44.46 -21.42
C PHE A 148 -46.36 45.56 -20.38
N SER A 149 -46.96 46.69 -20.71
CA SER A 149 -47.28 47.73 -19.75
C SER A 149 -48.69 47.49 -19.22
N GLU A 150 -48.89 47.78 -17.95
CA GLU A 150 -50.18 47.73 -17.28
C GLU A 150 -50.50 49.14 -16.80
N ASP A 151 -51.73 49.58 -17.04
CA ASP A 151 -52.23 50.86 -16.56
C ASP A 151 -53.69 50.72 -16.14
N LEU A 152 -54.08 51.48 -15.14
CA LEU A 152 -55.45 51.47 -14.65
C LEU A 152 -56.28 52.40 -15.54
N ASN A 153 -57.22 51.86 -16.30
CA ASN A 153 -58.09 52.72 -17.09
C ASN A 153 -58.99 53.54 -16.15
N PRO A 154 -58.89 54.89 -16.13
CA PRO A 154 -59.55 55.72 -15.14
C PRO A 154 -61.07 55.77 -15.32
N VAL A 155 -61.60 55.36 -16.49
CA VAL A 155 -63.04 55.39 -16.80
C VAL A 155 -63.74 54.11 -16.35
N ILE A 156 -63.09 52.95 -16.50
CA ILE A 156 -63.70 51.64 -16.23
C ILE A 156 -63.11 50.92 -15.01
N ASN A 157 -62.08 51.49 -14.37
CA ASN A 157 -61.38 50.92 -13.20
C ASN A 157 -60.89 49.48 -13.41
N ILE A 158 -60.45 49.17 -14.64
CA ILE A 158 -59.89 47.87 -15.02
C ILE A 158 -58.44 48.09 -15.44
N VAL A 159 -57.54 47.22 -14.99
CA VAL A 159 -56.14 47.20 -15.43
C VAL A 159 -56.11 46.75 -16.89
N GLN A 160 -55.70 47.66 -17.78
CA GLN A 160 -55.50 47.37 -19.18
C GLN A 160 -54.04 47.02 -19.42
N ARG A 161 -53.81 45.93 -20.17
CA ARG A 161 -52.49 45.45 -20.53
C ARG A 161 -52.24 45.68 -22.01
N TRP A 162 -51.16 46.36 -22.36
CA TRP A 162 -50.75 46.57 -23.76
C TRP A 162 -49.28 46.29 -23.96
N LYS A 163 -48.87 46.14 -25.23
CA LYS A 163 -47.49 45.84 -25.58
C LYS A 163 -46.61 47.06 -25.28
N ASN A 164 -45.52 46.83 -24.56
CA ASN A 164 -44.53 47.86 -24.33
C ASN A 164 -43.73 48.09 -25.62
N GLN A 165 -43.72 49.32 -26.13
CA GLN A 165 -43.03 49.65 -27.39
C GLN A 165 -41.50 49.65 -27.29
N THR A 166 -40.94 49.78 -26.08
CA THR A 166 -39.49 49.75 -25.86
C THR A 166 -38.93 48.33 -25.87
N PHE A 167 -39.74 47.34 -25.50
CA PHE A 167 -39.32 45.94 -25.39
C PHE A 167 -38.80 45.36 -26.71
N PRO A 168 -39.46 45.52 -27.88
CA PRO A 168 -38.94 45.04 -29.16
C PRO A 168 -37.57 45.60 -29.54
N VAL A 169 -37.30 46.87 -29.21
CA VAL A 169 -36.01 47.53 -29.47
C VAL A 169 -34.92 46.88 -28.61
N GLN A 170 -35.18 46.69 -27.32
CA GLN A 170 -34.23 46.05 -26.41
C GLN A 170 -33.93 44.59 -26.79
N ILE A 171 -34.95 43.86 -27.26
CA ILE A 171 -34.75 42.50 -27.80
C ILE A 171 -33.90 42.53 -29.07
N HIS A 172 -34.08 43.52 -29.94
CA HIS A 172 -33.26 43.68 -31.13
C HIS A 172 -31.79 43.93 -30.75
N ASP A 173 -31.54 44.80 -29.78
CA ASP A 173 -30.19 45.10 -29.28
C ASP A 173 -29.52 43.88 -28.65
N LEU A 174 -30.24 43.16 -27.77
CA LEU A 174 -29.76 41.91 -27.17
C LEU A 174 -29.39 40.89 -28.25
N ARG A 175 -30.26 40.72 -29.26
CA ARG A 175 -30.01 39.81 -30.37
C ARG A 175 -28.80 40.21 -31.20
N SER A 176 -28.61 41.51 -31.43
CA SER A 176 -27.44 42.05 -32.13
C SER A 176 -26.15 41.75 -31.36
N ASN A 177 -26.16 41.96 -30.04
CA ASN A 177 -25.03 41.66 -29.15
C ASN A 177 -24.67 40.16 -29.20
N ILE A 178 -25.66 39.27 -29.05
CA ILE A 178 -25.46 37.81 -29.10
C ILE A 178 -24.82 37.38 -30.43
N PHE A 179 -25.36 37.85 -31.57
CA PHE A 179 -24.82 37.45 -32.88
C PHE A 179 -23.44 38.03 -33.15
N THR A 180 -23.14 39.23 -32.66
CA THR A 180 -21.82 39.84 -32.77
C THR A 180 -20.79 39.04 -31.96
N GLY A 181 -21.09 38.75 -30.69
CA GLY A 181 -20.20 37.94 -29.85
C GLY A 181 -19.99 36.51 -30.39
N LEU A 182 -21.03 35.87 -30.94
CA LEU A 182 -20.86 34.57 -31.61
C LEU A 182 -19.94 34.66 -32.83
N TYR A 183 -20.10 35.72 -33.64
CA TYR A 183 -19.29 35.91 -34.83
C TYR A 183 -17.81 36.10 -34.46
N GLU A 184 -17.51 36.87 -33.42
CA GLU A 184 -16.17 37.07 -32.87
C GLU A 184 -15.56 35.75 -32.38
N LEU A 185 -16.26 35.00 -31.53
CA LEU A 185 -15.79 33.71 -31.00
C LEU A 185 -15.54 32.67 -32.10
N ILE A 186 -16.41 32.60 -33.10
CA ILE A 186 -16.34 31.54 -34.13
C ILE A 186 -15.37 31.92 -35.25
N THR A 187 -15.38 33.18 -35.71
CA THR A 187 -14.65 33.59 -36.92
C THR A 187 -13.27 34.16 -36.57
N VAL A 188 -13.15 34.91 -35.47
CA VAL A 188 -11.89 35.58 -35.10
C VAL A 188 -11.05 34.67 -34.21
N GLN A 189 -11.69 33.95 -33.27
CA GLN A 189 -10.99 33.08 -32.32
C GLN A 189 -11.02 31.59 -32.72
N GLU A 190 -11.65 31.26 -33.86
CA GLU A 190 -11.76 29.89 -34.39
C GLU A 190 -12.33 28.84 -33.40
N GLN A 191 -13.16 29.25 -32.44
CA GLN A 191 -13.67 28.36 -31.38
C GLN A 191 -14.91 27.55 -31.79
N GLY A 192 -15.31 27.56 -33.06
CA GLY A 192 -16.50 26.86 -33.55
C GLY A 192 -16.40 25.33 -33.43
N TYR A 193 -17.54 24.66 -33.21
CA TYR A 193 -17.60 23.20 -33.28
C TYR A 193 -17.55 22.73 -34.73
N LYS A 194 -16.70 21.72 -34.99
CA LYS A 194 -16.45 21.21 -36.34
C LYS A 194 -17.71 20.64 -37.02
N ASN A 195 -18.50 19.87 -36.28
CA ASN A 195 -19.73 19.25 -36.78
C ASN A 195 -20.66 18.84 -35.63
N PHE A 196 -21.87 18.39 -35.97
CA PHE A 196 -22.87 17.93 -35.02
C PHE A 196 -22.44 16.69 -34.23
N ASP A 197 -21.72 15.75 -34.85
CA ASP A 197 -21.29 14.52 -34.18
C ASP A 197 -20.29 14.82 -33.06
N TYR A 198 -19.34 15.72 -33.33
CA TYR A 198 -18.38 16.20 -32.33
C TYR A 198 -19.09 16.90 -31.18
N LEU A 199 -20.07 17.75 -31.48
CA LEU A 199 -20.87 18.38 -30.44
C LEU A 199 -21.63 17.34 -29.61
N TYR A 200 -22.30 16.38 -30.25
CA TYR A 200 -23.05 15.35 -29.56
C TYR A 200 -22.15 14.52 -28.65
N GLN A 201 -21.01 14.06 -29.14
CA GLN A 201 -20.00 13.35 -28.34
C GLN A 201 -19.51 14.20 -27.17
N LYS A 202 -19.24 15.50 -27.40
CA LYS A 202 -18.82 16.41 -26.34
C LYS A 202 -19.91 16.59 -25.28
N LEU A 203 -21.17 16.73 -25.69
CA LEU A 203 -22.30 16.82 -24.77
C LEU A 203 -22.43 15.54 -23.94
N THR A 204 -22.40 14.37 -24.58
CA THR A 204 -22.50 13.07 -23.89
C THR A 204 -21.34 12.84 -22.93
N ASN A 205 -20.11 13.15 -23.34
CA ASN A 205 -18.93 12.99 -22.49
C ASN A 205 -18.98 13.96 -21.29
N ASN A 206 -19.30 15.23 -21.51
CA ASN A 206 -19.42 16.21 -20.44
C ASN A 206 -20.54 15.84 -19.47
N TRP A 207 -21.72 15.43 -19.97
CA TRP A 207 -22.81 14.98 -19.12
C TRP A 207 -22.41 13.76 -18.28
N LYS A 208 -21.75 12.77 -18.90
CA LYS A 208 -21.24 11.61 -18.17
C LYS A 208 -20.25 12.01 -17.07
N SER A 209 -19.31 12.90 -17.36
CA SER A 209 -18.37 13.40 -16.34
C SER A 209 -19.07 14.20 -15.22
N ILE A 210 -20.10 14.98 -15.57
CA ILE A 210 -20.91 15.72 -14.60
C ILE A 210 -21.72 14.78 -13.71
N ASP A 211 -22.33 13.75 -14.28
CA ASP A 211 -23.12 12.74 -13.58
C ASP A 211 -22.23 11.96 -12.61
N GLU A 212 -21.03 11.57 -13.07
CA GLU A 212 -19.98 10.94 -12.25
C GLU A 212 -19.49 11.84 -11.08
N LEU A 213 -19.51 13.17 -11.24
CA LEU A 213 -19.17 14.13 -10.19
C LEU A 213 -20.36 14.51 -9.28
N GLY A 214 -21.59 14.26 -9.73
CA GLY A 214 -22.83 14.69 -9.10
C GLY A 214 -22.99 14.23 -7.65
N GLU A 215 -22.70 12.95 -7.40
CA GLU A 215 -22.88 12.31 -6.08
C GLU A 215 -21.83 12.73 -5.03
N ASN A 216 -20.75 13.43 -5.41
CA ASN A 216 -19.68 13.80 -4.49
C ASN A 216 -19.39 15.30 -4.43
N LEU A 217 -19.28 15.93 -5.60
CA LEU A 217 -18.79 17.32 -5.73
C LEU A 217 -19.94 18.31 -5.80
N LEU A 218 -21.00 17.97 -6.55
CA LEU A 218 -22.15 18.84 -6.80
C LEU A 218 -23.25 18.71 -5.71
N GLU A 219 -23.06 17.81 -4.74
CA GLU A 219 -23.81 17.82 -3.47
C GLU A 219 -23.61 19.14 -2.71
N CYS A 220 -22.41 19.73 -2.81
CA CYS A 220 -22.10 21.01 -2.17
C CYS A 220 -22.91 22.13 -2.82
N LYS A 221 -23.61 22.92 -2.01
CA LYS A 221 -24.39 24.07 -2.47
C LYS A 221 -23.51 25.26 -2.82
N THR A 222 -22.33 25.35 -2.21
CA THR A 222 -21.42 26.49 -2.35
C THR A 222 -19.95 26.08 -2.29
N LEU A 223 -19.07 26.91 -2.85
CA LEU A 223 -17.62 26.77 -2.71
C LEU A 223 -17.16 26.86 -1.26
N TYR A 224 -17.89 27.60 -0.43
CA TYR A 224 -17.63 27.71 1.02
C TYR A 224 -17.89 26.38 1.76
N GLU A 225 -19.00 25.70 1.45
CA GLU A 225 -19.31 24.38 1.99
C GLU A 225 -18.24 23.35 1.59
N LEU A 226 -17.76 23.42 0.35
CA LEU A 226 -16.66 22.59 -0.12
C LEU A 226 -15.35 22.90 0.61
N SER A 227 -15.00 24.17 0.83
CA SER A 227 -13.80 24.53 1.60
C SER A 227 -13.86 23.99 3.03
N ILE A 228 -15.05 24.05 3.64
CA ILE A 228 -15.33 23.45 4.95
C ILE A 228 -15.09 21.94 4.92
N ILE A 229 -15.61 21.22 3.91
CA ILE A 229 -15.41 19.76 3.78
C ILE A 229 -13.92 19.43 3.69
N ASN A 230 -13.15 20.20 2.91
CA ASN A 230 -11.72 19.96 2.76
C ASN A 230 -10.96 20.25 4.07
N GLU A 231 -11.28 21.35 4.75
CA GLU A 231 -10.70 21.65 6.07
C GLU A 231 -10.99 20.55 7.10
N LEU A 232 -12.24 20.07 7.15
CA LEU A 232 -12.63 18.97 8.03
C LEU A 232 -11.88 17.68 7.67
N LYS A 233 -11.69 17.37 6.37
CA LYS A 233 -10.90 16.22 5.91
C LYS A 233 -9.43 16.34 6.32
N ASP A 234 -8.84 17.52 6.21
CA ASP A 234 -7.45 17.75 6.61
C ASP A 234 -7.27 17.57 8.12
N ILE A 235 -8.18 18.14 8.92
CA ILE A 235 -8.23 17.93 10.38
C ILE A 235 -8.36 16.44 10.70
N THR A 236 -9.33 15.74 10.09
CA THR A 236 -9.53 14.30 10.28
C THR A 236 -8.30 13.49 9.91
N THR A 237 -7.65 13.80 8.79
CA THR A 237 -6.44 13.10 8.33
C THR A 237 -5.29 13.28 9.32
N ALA A 238 -5.09 14.50 9.82
CA ALA A 238 -4.07 14.79 10.83
C ALA A 238 -4.34 14.03 12.15
N ILE A 239 -5.59 13.99 12.60
CA ILE A 239 -6.00 13.25 13.81
C ILE A 239 -5.79 11.75 13.62
N ILE A 240 -6.32 11.17 12.52
CA ILE A 240 -6.16 9.75 12.21
C ILE A 240 -4.68 9.38 12.18
N HIS A 241 -3.84 10.16 11.49
CA HIS A 241 -2.40 9.91 11.44
C HIS A 241 -1.77 9.92 12.83
N SER A 242 -1.99 10.98 13.62
CA SER A 242 -1.42 11.10 14.97
C SER A 242 -1.88 9.97 15.90
N LYS A 243 -3.18 9.62 15.87
CA LYS A 243 -3.76 8.62 16.77
C LYS A 243 -3.43 7.19 16.33
N SER A 244 -3.35 6.94 15.03
CA SER A 244 -2.87 5.65 14.51
C SER A 244 -1.41 5.40 14.87
N GLN A 245 -0.54 6.43 14.80
CA GLN A 245 0.85 6.29 15.25
C GLN A 245 0.95 6.02 16.75
N LYS A 246 0.12 6.69 17.57
CA LYS A 246 0.03 6.39 19.01
C LYS A 246 -0.38 4.93 19.25
N LEU A 247 -1.43 4.45 18.56
CA LEU A 247 -1.89 3.06 18.65
C LEU A 247 -0.81 2.06 18.23
N LEU A 248 -0.10 2.32 17.12
CA LEU A 248 0.98 1.46 16.65
C LEU A 248 2.09 1.34 17.69
N ASN A 249 2.49 2.45 18.31
CA ASN A 249 3.56 2.45 19.30
C ASN A 249 3.15 1.80 20.63
N GLU A 250 2.04 2.24 21.22
CA GLU A 250 1.56 1.74 22.51
C GLU A 250 1.05 0.29 22.38
N GLY A 251 0.33 -0.02 21.30
CA GLY A 251 -0.15 -1.37 21.02
C GLY A 251 1.01 -2.34 20.79
N ARG A 252 2.04 -1.95 20.03
CA ARG A 252 3.25 -2.78 19.87
C ARG A 252 3.94 -3.03 21.21
N TYR A 253 4.11 -2.01 22.04
CA TYR A 253 4.71 -2.17 23.37
C TYR A 253 3.92 -3.13 24.27
N LEU A 254 2.58 -3.03 24.29
CA LEU A 254 1.74 -3.96 25.04
C LEU A 254 1.91 -5.41 24.58
N LEU A 255 1.88 -5.62 23.26
CA LEU A 255 1.98 -6.94 22.64
C LEU A 255 3.37 -7.56 22.82
N ASP A 256 4.44 -6.76 22.64
CA ASP A 256 5.83 -7.20 22.85
C ASP A 256 6.08 -7.60 24.32
N ASN A 257 5.50 -6.87 25.29
CA ASN A 257 5.58 -7.23 26.71
C ASN A 257 4.89 -8.57 27.00
N GLU A 258 3.72 -8.81 26.42
CA GLU A 258 2.99 -10.06 26.63
C GLU A 258 3.72 -11.25 25.99
N LEU A 259 4.29 -11.04 24.81
CA LEU A 259 5.17 -12.01 24.16
C LEU A 259 6.43 -12.29 25.00
N GLN A 260 7.02 -11.28 25.62
CA GLN A 260 8.19 -11.42 26.47
C GLN A 260 7.88 -12.19 27.76
N LYS A 261 6.75 -11.93 28.41
CA LYS A 261 6.29 -12.73 29.56
C LYS A 261 6.16 -14.19 29.18
N GLN A 262 5.60 -14.48 28.00
CA GLN A 262 5.45 -15.85 27.53
C GLN A 262 6.80 -16.53 27.27
N LYS A 263 7.75 -15.81 26.65
CA LYS A 263 9.13 -16.32 26.47
C LYS A 263 9.79 -16.64 27.81
N GLN A 264 9.66 -15.76 28.80
CA GLN A 264 10.23 -15.95 30.14
C GLN A 264 9.60 -17.12 30.88
N GLN A 265 8.27 -17.26 30.83
CA GLN A 265 7.57 -18.40 31.43
C GLN A 265 7.99 -19.71 30.79
N SER A 266 8.08 -19.74 29.45
CA SER A 266 8.54 -20.92 28.71
C SER A 266 9.97 -21.32 29.12
N GLN A 267 10.88 -20.34 29.20
CA GLN A 267 12.24 -20.56 29.69
C GLN A 267 12.29 -21.06 31.14
N HIS A 268 11.47 -20.50 32.04
CA HIS A 268 11.42 -20.92 33.43
C HIS A 268 10.90 -22.36 33.60
N ILE A 269 9.94 -22.78 32.77
CA ILE A 269 9.42 -24.15 32.77
C ILE A 269 10.48 -25.13 32.26
N LEU A 270 11.18 -24.77 31.18
CA LEU A 270 12.28 -25.57 30.62
C LEU A 270 13.39 -25.80 31.66
N LEU A 271 13.74 -24.78 32.46
CA LEU A 271 14.74 -24.90 33.52
C LEU A 271 14.32 -25.78 34.71
N ASN A 272 13.03 -26.02 34.90
CA ASN A 272 12.50 -26.72 36.08
C ASN A 272 12.01 -28.15 35.81
N ASN A 273 12.22 -28.70 34.60
CA ASN A 273 11.89 -30.09 34.24
C ASN A 273 10.45 -30.52 34.58
N THR A 274 9.45 -29.65 34.40
CA THR A 274 8.05 -29.98 34.67
C THR A 274 7.40 -30.71 33.47
N PRO A 275 6.97 -31.99 33.57
CA PRO A 275 6.62 -32.84 32.40
C PRO A 275 5.28 -32.54 31.67
N THR A 276 4.51 -31.53 32.07
CA THR A 276 3.06 -31.50 31.78
C THR A 276 2.61 -30.63 30.59
N TYR A 277 3.52 -30.08 29.78
CA TYR A 277 3.19 -28.86 29.01
C TYR A 277 2.57 -29.07 27.60
N ILE A 278 2.87 -30.14 26.86
CA ILE A 278 2.46 -30.23 25.42
C ILE A 278 0.93 -30.25 25.25
N LYS A 279 0.21 -30.99 26.07
CA LYS A 279 -1.26 -31.13 25.91
C LYS A 279 -2.05 -29.89 26.33
N ALA A 280 -1.40 -28.89 26.95
CA ALA A 280 -2.02 -27.63 27.34
C ALA A 280 -1.77 -26.47 26.35
N ASN A 281 -0.93 -26.67 25.32
CA ASN A 281 -0.42 -25.58 24.46
C ASN A 281 -1.49 -24.88 23.62
N ASP A 282 -2.42 -25.60 23.00
CA ASP A 282 -3.43 -24.96 22.13
C ASP A 282 -4.42 -24.08 22.92
N ILE A 283 -4.82 -24.54 24.12
CA ILE A 283 -5.73 -23.77 24.99
C ILE A 283 -5.00 -22.54 25.53
N TYR A 284 -3.74 -22.68 25.94
CA TYR A 284 -2.95 -21.59 26.48
C TYR A 284 -2.62 -20.52 25.43
N LEU A 285 -2.23 -20.93 24.21
CA LEU A 285 -1.97 -20.02 23.10
C LEU A 285 -3.20 -19.23 22.71
N LYS A 286 -4.36 -19.90 22.65
CA LYS A 286 -5.63 -19.24 22.37
C LYS A 286 -5.97 -18.22 23.45
N GLN A 287 -5.79 -18.55 24.72
CA GLN A 287 -6.00 -17.61 25.84
C GLN A 287 -5.03 -16.43 25.80
N LEU A 288 -3.76 -16.66 25.48
CA LEU A 288 -2.76 -15.60 25.33
C LEU A 288 -3.17 -14.61 24.22
N ILE A 289 -3.59 -15.14 23.06
CA ILE A 289 -4.08 -14.35 21.93
C ILE A 289 -5.35 -13.57 22.33
N GLU A 290 -6.34 -14.24 22.93
CA GLU A 290 -7.59 -13.62 23.38
C GLU A 290 -7.35 -12.49 24.41
N ASN A 291 -6.47 -12.71 25.38
CA ASN A 291 -6.14 -11.70 26.40
C ASN A 291 -5.43 -10.49 25.80
N ALA A 292 -4.44 -10.72 24.91
CA ALA A 292 -3.72 -9.65 24.25
C ALA A 292 -4.61 -8.84 23.31
N ILE A 293 -5.53 -9.49 22.59
CA ILE A 293 -6.53 -8.84 21.76
C ILE A 293 -7.46 -7.98 22.61
N ALA A 294 -7.94 -8.50 23.75
CA ALA A 294 -8.80 -7.72 24.66
C ALA A 294 -8.08 -6.48 25.23
N MET A 295 -6.79 -6.58 25.55
CA MET A 295 -5.98 -5.43 25.96
C MET A 295 -5.83 -4.41 24.82
N LEU A 296 -5.60 -4.89 23.61
CA LEU A 296 -5.48 -4.04 22.41
C LEU A 296 -6.82 -3.37 22.05
N ASP A 297 -7.95 -4.06 22.22
CA ASP A 297 -9.30 -3.52 22.07
C ASP A 297 -9.54 -2.36 23.04
N ASN A 298 -9.20 -2.53 24.31
CA ASN A 298 -9.33 -1.48 25.32
C ASN A 298 -8.49 -0.25 24.99
N LEU A 299 -7.23 -0.45 24.58
CA LEU A 299 -6.36 0.63 24.12
C LEU A 299 -6.96 1.34 22.89
N THR A 300 -7.42 0.56 21.91
CA THR A 300 -8.00 1.11 20.67
C THR A 300 -9.25 1.93 20.97
N ASN A 301 -10.14 1.45 21.82
CA ASN A 301 -11.34 2.18 22.23
C ASN A 301 -10.98 3.50 22.92
N SER A 302 -9.97 3.52 23.79
CA SER A 302 -9.47 4.75 24.40
C SER A 302 -8.92 5.73 23.36
N ILE A 303 -8.10 5.26 22.42
CA ILE A 303 -7.51 6.12 21.37
C ILE A 303 -8.56 6.63 20.39
N VAL A 304 -9.56 5.80 20.05
CA VAL A 304 -10.71 6.21 19.23
C VAL A 304 -11.47 7.31 19.96
N GLN A 305 -11.80 7.15 21.24
CA GLN A 305 -12.49 8.19 22.00
C GLN A 305 -11.68 9.49 22.04
N GLU A 306 -10.36 9.42 22.30
CA GLU A 306 -9.49 10.60 22.22
C GLU A 306 -9.48 11.25 20.83
N ALA A 307 -9.56 10.46 19.76
CA ALA A 307 -9.61 10.96 18.39
C ALA A 307 -10.93 11.67 18.09
N LEU A 308 -12.03 11.12 18.58
CA LEU A 308 -13.35 11.73 18.49
C LEU A 308 -13.38 13.05 19.27
N ASP A 309 -12.94 13.05 20.53
CA ASP A 309 -12.87 14.25 21.37
C ASP A 309 -11.99 15.36 20.78
N ASP A 310 -10.81 14.99 20.22
CA ASP A 310 -9.93 15.94 19.53
C ASP A 310 -10.62 16.53 18.28
N PHE A 311 -11.29 15.68 17.50
CA PHE A 311 -12.07 16.13 16.36
C PHE A 311 -13.22 17.05 16.78
N GLU A 312 -13.96 16.71 17.84
CA GLU A 312 -15.03 17.55 18.38
C GLU A 312 -14.50 18.93 18.81
N SER A 313 -13.37 18.95 19.52
CA SER A 313 -12.75 20.18 20.04
C SER A 313 -12.29 21.13 18.93
N ARG A 314 -11.76 20.59 17.82
CA ARG A 314 -11.29 21.38 16.67
C ARG A 314 -12.42 21.81 15.75
N THR A 315 -13.61 21.20 15.87
CA THR A 315 -14.74 21.40 14.95
C THR A 315 -15.99 21.93 15.67
N GLN A 316 -15.82 22.67 16.78
CA GLN A 316 -16.93 23.27 17.54
C GLN A 316 -17.60 24.46 16.84
N GLN A 317 -17.09 24.90 15.70
CA GLN A 317 -17.64 26.03 14.97
C GLN A 317 -19.02 25.71 14.39
N SER A 318 -19.95 26.66 14.51
CA SER A 318 -21.38 26.48 14.18
C SER A 318 -21.64 26.13 12.71
N TYR A 319 -20.70 26.45 11.81
CA TYR A 319 -20.82 26.17 10.38
C TYR A 319 -20.44 24.74 9.99
N TYR A 320 -19.95 23.91 10.91
CA TYR A 320 -19.59 22.51 10.62
C TYR A 320 -20.71 21.49 10.82
N VAL A 321 -21.79 21.84 11.53
CA VAL A 321 -22.75 20.89 12.11
C VAL A 321 -23.26 19.84 11.11
N ASN A 322 -23.71 20.26 9.92
CA ASN A 322 -24.32 19.35 8.94
C ASN A 322 -23.31 18.43 8.21
N VAL A 323 -22.06 18.87 8.08
CA VAL A 323 -21.00 18.14 7.35
C VAL A 323 -20.20 17.25 8.30
N ARG A 324 -20.07 17.68 9.56
CA ARG A 324 -19.30 17.04 10.62
C ARG A 324 -19.70 15.58 10.83
N GLU A 325 -20.99 15.26 10.86
CA GLU A 325 -21.47 13.89 11.09
C GLU A 325 -21.02 12.90 10.00
N LYS A 326 -20.95 13.33 8.73
CA LYS A 326 -20.52 12.47 7.61
C LYS A 326 -19.04 12.11 7.72
N ILE A 327 -18.20 13.07 8.13
CA ILE A 327 -16.74 12.89 8.27
C ILE A 327 -16.38 12.18 9.58
N HIS A 328 -17.10 12.46 10.67
CA HIS A 328 -16.91 11.84 11.98
C HIS A 328 -16.93 10.31 11.92
N LYS A 329 -17.83 9.74 11.10
CA LYS A 329 -17.98 8.28 10.92
C LYS A 329 -16.74 7.58 10.33
N ASN A 330 -15.79 8.32 9.76
CA ASN A 330 -14.59 7.75 9.13
C ASN A 330 -13.39 7.61 10.08
N ILE A 331 -13.43 8.22 11.26
CA ILE A 331 -12.31 8.22 12.22
C ILE A 331 -12.10 6.82 12.81
N GLU A 332 -13.16 6.24 13.41
CA GLU A 332 -13.08 4.94 14.08
C GLU A 332 -12.66 3.80 13.13
N PRO A 333 -13.27 3.61 11.94
CA PRO A 333 -12.85 2.53 11.03
C PRO A 333 -11.37 2.62 10.63
N SER A 334 -10.86 3.84 10.46
CA SER A 334 -9.46 4.07 10.08
C SER A 334 -8.48 3.67 11.18
N ILE A 335 -8.79 4.01 12.44
CA ILE A 335 -7.96 3.61 13.60
C ILE A 335 -8.05 2.09 13.82
N ARG A 336 -9.26 1.50 13.75
CA ARG A 336 -9.45 0.05 13.90
C ARG A 336 -8.74 -0.79 12.83
N SER A 337 -8.46 -0.22 11.66
CA SER A 337 -7.65 -0.92 10.65
C SER A 337 -6.21 -1.16 11.13
N HIS A 338 -5.62 -0.22 11.88
CA HIS A 338 -4.28 -0.37 12.46
C HIS A 338 -4.27 -1.35 13.66
N GLN A 339 -5.37 -1.42 14.40
CA GLN A 339 -5.55 -2.44 15.44
C GLN A 339 -5.45 -3.85 14.86
N GLN A 340 -6.13 -4.11 13.75
CA GLN A 340 -6.13 -5.42 13.11
C GLN A 340 -4.75 -5.81 12.58
N LEU A 341 -3.98 -4.83 12.09
CA LEU A 341 -2.58 -5.04 11.71
C LEU A 341 -1.74 -5.51 12.91
N LEU A 342 -1.89 -4.84 14.06
CA LEU A 342 -1.19 -5.23 15.29
C LEU A 342 -1.60 -6.62 15.77
N GLN A 343 -2.89 -6.94 15.74
CA GLN A 343 -3.40 -8.27 16.09
C GLN A 343 -2.77 -9.35 15.23
N GLN A 344 -2.78 -9.19 13.90
CA GLN A 344 -2.21 -10.18 12.98
C GLN A 344 -0.72 -10.36 13.18
N ARG A 345 0.03 -9.26 13.36
CA ARG A 345 1.46 -9.32 13.67
C ARG A 345 1.73 -10.07 14.97
N PHE A 346 0.93 -9.82 16.01
CA PHE A 346 1.06 -10.51 17.28
C PHE A 346 0.75 -11.99 17.17
N GLU A 347 -0.33 -12.37 16.48
CA GLU A 347 -0.66 -13.76 16.21
C GLU A 347 0.53 -14.47 15.54
N GLU A 348 1.11 -13.90 14.48
CA GLU A 348 2.30 -14.43 13.80
C GLU A 348 3.50 -14.61 14.74
N GLN A 349 3.76 -13.62 15.62
CA GLN A 349 4.85 -13.70 16.60
C GLN A 349 4.58 -14.77 17.66
N VAL A 350 3.34 -14.87 18.16
CA VAL A 350 2.93 -15.91 19.11
C VAL A 350 3.10 -17.29 18.50
N TYR A 351 2.71 -17.49 17.23
CA TYR A 351 2.95 -18.75 16.52
C TYR A 351 4.44 -19.08 16.42
N THR A 352 5.28 -18.09 16.12
CA THR A 352 6.74 -18.29 16.04
C THR A 352 7.32 -18.70 17.40
N VAL A 353 6.86 -18.07 18.49
CA VAL A 353 7.25 -18.44 19.86
C VAL A 353 6.74 -19.83 20.23
N ALA A 354 5.49 -20.16 19.89
CA ALA A 354 4.90 -21.48 20.12
C ALA A 354 5.70 -22.60 19.43
N GLN A 355 6.09 -22.37 18.17
CA GLN A 355 6.91 -23.29 17.39
C GLN A 355 8.28 -23.49 18.02
N THR A 356 8.94 -22.40 18.42
CA THR A 356 10.23 -22.45 19.11
C THR A 356 10.12 -23.23 20.42
N ASN A 357 9.09 -22.96 21.22
CA ASN A 357 8.84 -23.66 22.47
C ASN A 357 8.55 -25.15 22.27
N ALA A 358 7.76 -25.50 21.26
CA ALA A 358 7.46 -26.91 20.94
C ALA A 358 8.73 -27.66 20.52
N ALA A 359 9.59 -27.02 19.72
CA ALA A 359 10.89 -27.56 19.33
C ALA A 359 11.79 -27.80 20.54
N THR A 360 11.97 -26.77 21.38
CA THR A 360 12.79 -26.85 22.60
C THR A 360 12.25 -27.86 23.59
N HIS A 361 10.92 -28.00 23.71
CA HIS A 361 10.33 -29.02 24.56
C HIS A 361 10.63 -30.44 24.07
N VAL A 362 10.47 -30.70 22.76
CA VAL A 362 10.79 -32.01 22.17
C VAL A 362 12.28 -32.34 22.36
N GLN A 363 13.15 -31.35 22.19
CA GLN A 363 14.58 -31.45 22.49
C GLN A 363 14.81 -31.88 23.94
N HIS A 364 14.22 -31.18 24.91
CA HIS A 364 14.31 -31.51 26.33
C HIS A 364 13.77 -32.90 26.69
N GLU A 365 12.60 -33.30 26.16
CA GLU A 365 12.02 -34.62 26.42
C GLU A 365 12.88 -35.76 25.88
N LEU A 366 13.46 -35.57 24.69
CA LEU A 366 14.40 -36.52 24.10
C LEU A 366 15.65 -36.67 24.99
N LEU A 367 16.16 -35.55 25.50
CA LEU A 367 17.31 -35.54 26.41
C LEU A 367 17.01 -36.19 27.77
N ASN A 368 15.88 -35.84 28.40
CA ASN A 368 15.45 -36.44 29.67
C ASN A 368 15.28 -37.94 29.53
N SER A 369 14.66 -38.39 28.44
CA SER A 369 14.51 -39.82 28.13
C SER A 369 15.86 -40.50 27.96
N ALA A 370 16.81 -39.85 27.27
CA ALA A 370 18.17 -40.37 27.11
C ALA A 370 18.92 -40.47 28.44
N ALA A 371 18.80 -39.47 29.32
CA ALA A 371 19.38 -39.47 30.66
C ALA A 371 18.80 -40.61 31.53
N GLU A 372 17.48 -40.83 31.49
CA GLU A 372 16.85 -41.96 32.17
C GLU A 372 17.32 -43.31 31.64
N PHE A 373 17.43 -43.46 30.32
CA PHE A 373 17.93 -44.68 29.69
C PHE A 373 19.38 -44.96 30.10
N PHE A 374 20.20 -43.91 30.18
CA PHE A 374 21.58 -43.99 30.63
C PHE A 374 21.71 -44.45 32.09
N GLU A 375 20.97 -43.82 33.01
CA GLU A 375 20.99 -44.22 34.44
C GLU A 375 20.53 -45.66 34.63
N ARG A 376 19.57 -46.14 33.83
CA ARG A 376 19.16 -47.55 33.83
C ARG A 376 20.25 -48.48 33.32
N GLU A 377 20.96 -48.13 32.24
CA GLU A 377 22.09 -48.94 31.73
C GLU A 377 23.18 -49.10 32.79
N ARG A 378 23.55 -48.00 33.45
CA ARG A 378 24.54 -47.97 34.54
C ARG A 378 24.18 -48.93 35.68
N GLN A 379 22.89 -49.13 35.94
CA GLN A 379 22.38 -50.01 36.98
C GLN A 379 22.19 -51.46 36.53
N THR A 380 21.95 -51.72 35.24
CA THR A 380 21.44 -53.01 34.75
C THR A 380 22.31 -53.71 33.70
N ASN A 381 23.42 -53.10 33.26
CA ASN A 381 24.37 -53.69 32.30
C ASN A 381 23.69 -54.16 30.99
N LYS A 382 22.65 -53.45 30.56
CA LYS A 382 21.86 -53.75 29.36
C LYS A 382 22.64 -53.59 28.07
N ASP A 383 22.19 -54.25 27.01
CA ASP A 383 22.74 -54.12 25.67
C ASP A 383 22.44 -52.73 25.07
N THR A 384 23.46 -52.07 24.54
CA THR A 384 23.41 -50.76 23.86
C THR A 384 22.38 -50.76 22.71
N ASN A 385 22.11 -51.92 22.11
CA ASN A 385 21.06 -52.07 21.10
C ASN A 385 19.64 -51.80 21.64
N GLU A 386 19.31 -52.27 22.85
CA GLU A 386 18.00 -52.02 23.48
C GLU A 386 17.76 -50.53 23.76
N LEU A 387 18.82 -49.81 24.18
CA LEU A 387 18.76 -48.37 24.45
C LEU A 387 18.57 -47.57 23.16
N ASN A 388 19.26 -47.98 22.09
CA ASN A 388 19.10 -47.39 20.77
C ASN A 388 17.67 -47.59 20.22
N GLU A 389 17.06 -48.76 20.41
CA GLU A 389 15.67 -49.03 20.01
C GLU A 389 14.65 -48.25 20.87
N ALA A 390 14.90 -48.08 22.17
CA ALA A 390 14.07 -47.27 23.04
C ALA A 390 14.11 -45.78 22.66
N LEU A 391 15.31 -45.26 22.35
CA LEU A 391 15.50 -43.89 21.89
C LEU A 391 14.85 -43.65 20.52
N GLU A 392 14.94 -44.59 19.57
CA GLU A 392 14.25 -44.48 18.27
C GLU A 392 12.74 -44.41 18.43
N ARG A 393 12.16 -45.27 19.28
CA ARG A 393 10.72 -45.23 19.56
C ARG A 393 10.30 -43.89 20.17
N LYS A 394 11.08 -43.37 21.13
CA LYS A 394 10.78 -42.09 21.78
C LYS A 394 10.91 -40.92 20.82
N HIS A 395 11.96 -40.90 20.00
CA HIS A 395 12.13 -39.89 18.95
C HIS A 395 10.96 -39.92 17.96
N ALA A 396 10.55 -41.10 17.48
CA ALA A 396 9.42 -41.24 16.56
C ALA A 396 8.09 -40.74 17.16
N GLU A 397 7.86 -41.00 18.46
CA GLU A 397 6.72 -40.46 19.21
C GLU A 397 6.75 -38.92 19.24
N LEU A 398 7.88 -38.34 19.66
CA LEU A 398 8.03 -36.89 19.79
C LEU A 398 7.96 -36.15 18.44
N VAL A 399 8.56 -36.71 17.39
CA VAL A 399 8.46 -36.15 16.02
C VAL A 399 7.01 -36.22 15.51
N LYS A 400 6.27 -37.27 15.85
CA LYS A 400 4.84 -37.37 15.50
C LYS A 400 4.03 -36.29 16.22
N GLU A 401 4.25 -36.08 17.51
CA GLU A 401 3.60 -35.02 18.29
C GLU A 401 3.93 -33.63 17.74
N PHE A 402 5.21 -33.36 17.48
CA PHE A 402 5.66 -32.10 16.87
C PHE A 402 4.99 -31.84 15.52
N ASN A 403 4.94 -32.84 14.64
CA ASN A 403 4.26 -32.72 13.35
C ASN A 403 2.75 -32.50 13.49
N GLN A 404 2.10 -33.08 14.49
CA GLN A 404 0.68 -32.84 14.77
C GLN A 404 0.45 -31.39 15.18
N SER A 405 1.28 -30.83 16.07
CA SER A 405 1.24 -29.41 16.45
C SER A 405 1.57 -28.47 15.29
N LEU A 406 2.52 -28.84 14.42
CA LEU A 406 2.85 -28.05 13.23
C LEU A 406 1.69 -28.02 12.21
N ASN A 407 1.02 -29.16 12.02
CA ASN A 407 -0.08 -29.26 11.08
C ASN A 407 -1.31 -28.47 11.54
N SER A 408 -1.56 -28.35 12.85
CA SER A 408 -2.64 -27.49 13.36
C SER A 408 -2.36 -25.99 13.16
N MET A 409 -1.08 -25.61 13.08
CA MET A 409 -0.63 -24.23 12.84
C MET A 409 -0.50 -23.87 11.35
N LYS A 410 -0.58 -24.84 10.44
CA LYS A 410 -0.41 -24.60 9.01
C LYS A 410 -1.62 -23.86 8.43
N LYS A 411 -1.41 -22.58 8.08
CA LYS A 411 -2.40 -21.82 7.31
C LYS A 411 -2.54 -22.44 5.92
N THR A 412 -3.76 -22.79 5.54
CA THR A 412 -4.07 -23.26 4.20
C THR A 412 -4.01 -22.10 3.21
N HIS A 413 -3.86 -22.40 1.92
CA HIS A 413 -3.94 -21.40 0.85
C HIS A 413 -5.26 -20.62 0.92
N GLU A 414 -6.38 -21.31 1.17
CA GLU A 414 -7.70 -20.69 1.36
C GLU A 414 -7.70 -19.68 2.50
N HIS A 415 -7.16 -20.03 3.66
CA HIS A 415 -7.12 -19.14 4.80
C HIS A 415 -6.27 -17.87 4.55
N ILE A 416 -5.12 -18.02 3.89
CA ILE A 416 -4.27 -16.88 3.50
C ILE A 416 -5.01 -15.98 2.50
N ALA A 417 -5.65 -16.58 1.49
CA ALA A 417 -6.43 -15.85 0.51
C ALA A 417 -7.60 -15.10 1.15
N GLU A 418 -8.34 -15.72 2.07
CA GLU A 418 -9.44 -15.08 2.80
C GLU A 418 -8.97 -13.86 3.60
N ILE A 419 -7.83 -13.93 4.28
CA ILE A 419 -7.26 -12.78 5.00
C ILE A 419 -7.03 -11.60 4.04
N ILE A 420 -6.29 -11.86 2.94
CA ILE A 420 -5.95 -10.85 1.93
C ILE A 420 -7.22 -10.27 1.28
N LEU A 421 -8.16 -11.12 0.89
CA LEU A 421 -9.41 -10.71 0.26
C LEU A 421 -10.31 -9.93 1.23
N ASN A 422 -10.33 -10.25 2.53
CA ASN A 422 -11.07 -9.48 3.52
C ASN A 422 -10.49 -8.08 3.74
N ILE A 423 -9.17 -7.93 3.69
CA ILE A 423 -8.50 -6.62 3.71
C ILE A 423 -8.87 -5.83 2.46
N TYR A 424 -8.68 -6.43 1.29
CA TYR A 424 -9.05 -5.85 -0.01
C TYR A 424 -10.51 -5.40 -0.03
N ASN A 425 -11.46 -6.26 0.36
CA ASN A 425 -12.89 -5.95 0.36
C ASN A 425 -13.24 -4.80 1.30
N ARG A 426 -12.56 -4.66 2.44
CA ARG A 426 -12.76 -3.54 3.37
C ARG A 426 -12.24 -2.23 2.78
N LEU A 427 -11.05 -2.25 2.18
CA LEU A 427 -10.46 -1.08 1.53
C LEU A 427 -11.29 -0.61 0.33
N VAL A 428 -11.75 -1.54 -0.50
CA VAL A 428 -12.68 -1.25 -1.61
C VAL A 428 -13.96 -0.59 -1.09
N LYS A 429 -14.58 -1.15 -0.03
CA LYS A 429 -15.78 -0.57 0.56
C LYS A 429 -15.56 0.83 1.14
N SER A 430 -14.40 1.08 1.75
CA SER A 430 -14.09 2.40 2.34
C SER A 430 -13.75 3.46 1.31
N HIS A 431 -13.21 3.08 0.15
CA HIS A 431 -12.81 4.00 -0.93
C HIS A 431 -13.90 4.23 -1.99
N ASN A 432 -15.05 3.57 -1.89
CA ASN A 432 -16.16 3.69 -2.85
C ASN A 432 -16.75 5.12 -2.97
N GLY A 433 -16.34 6.09 -2.16
CA GLY A 433 -16.76 7.50 -2.25
C GLY A 433 -15.85 8.43 -3.06
N LEU A 434 -14.74 7.96 -3.63
CA LEU A 434 -13.81 8.79 -4.43
C LEU A 434 -13.72 8.24 -5.87
N HIS A 435 -14.70 8.58 -6.72
CA HIS A 435 -14.96 7.94 -8.03
C HIS A 435 -13.90 8.18 -9.12
N ALA A 436 -12.93 9.08 -8.93
CA ALA A 436 -11.84 9.27 -9.89
C ALA A 436 -10.71 8.23 -9.77
N ASN A 437 -10.76 7.35 -8.76
CA ASN A 437 -9.65 6.47 -8.41
C ASN A 437 -9.92 5.02 -8.82
N ILE A 438 -8.85 4.25 -9.11
CA ILE A 438 -8.90 2.85 -9.52
C ILE A 438 -9.78 1.97 -8.62
N TRP A 439 -9.96 2.36 -7.36
CA TRP A 439 -10.80 1.70 -6.35
C TRP A 439 -12.24 1.42 -6.81
N TYR A 440 -12.84 2.28 -7.63
CA TYR A 440 -14.20 2.04 -8.14
C TYR A 440 -14.25 0.84 -9.13
N ARG A 441 -13.11 0.49 -9.73
CA ARG A 441 -12.97 -0.62 -10.68
C ARG A 441 -12.69 -1.96 -9.98
N CYS A 442 -12.60 -1.93 -8.66
CA CYS A 442 -12.28 -3.06 -7.79
C CYS A 442 -13.58 -3.66 -7.23
N PRO A 443 -14.17 -4.72 -7.81
CA PRO A 443 -15.33 -5.36 -7.19
C PRO A 443 -14.90 -6.13 -5.93
N PRO A 444 -15.73 -6.22 -4.89
CA PRO A 444 -15.48 -7.13 -3.78
C PRO A 444 -15.47 -8.59 -4.26
N LEU A 445 -14.59 -9.39 -3.66
CA LEU A 445 -14.28 -10.77 -4.04
C LEU A 445 -14.42 -11.70 -2.84
N SER A 446 -15.26 -12.73 -2.94
CA SER A 446 -15.18 -13.89 -2.05
C SER A 446 -14.08 -14.83 -2.53
N TYR A 447 -13.57 -15.70 -1.66
CA TYR A 447 -12.53 -16.68 -2.03
C TYR A 447 -12.93 -17.52 -3.24
N HIS A 448 -14.15 -18.09 -3.26
CA HIS A 448 -14.64 -18.88 -4.40
C HIS A 448 -14.69 -18.08 -5.71
N LYS A 449 -15.20 -16.84 -5.66
CA LYS A 449 -15.28 -15.96 -6.85
C LYS A 449 -13.91 -15.52 -7.33
N TYR A 450 -12.99 -15.27 -6.40
CA TYR A 450 -11.59 -14.98 -6.70
C TYR A 450 -10.94 -16.19 -7.42
N MET A 451 -11.08 -17.40 -6.87
CA MET A 451 -10.51 -18.61 -7.45
C MET A 451 -11.08 -18.90 -8.84
N GLU A 452 -12.39 -18.79 -9.03
CA GLU A 452 -13.05 -18.94 -10.33
C GLU A 452 -12.48 -17.97 -11.37
N LYS A 453 -12.36 -16.67 -11.01
CA LYS A 453 -11.81 -15.66 -11.89
C LYS A 453 -10.33 -15.86 -12.20
N CYS A 454 -9.53 -16.24 -11.20
CA CYS A 454 -8.11 -16.52 -11.39
C CYS A 454 -7.89 -17.72 -12.30
N GLN A 455 -8.62 -18.81 -12.07
CA GLN A 455 -8.56 -20.01 -12.91
C GLN A 455 -8.96 -19.68 -14.36
N TYR A 456 -10.00 -18.87 -14.54
CA TYR A 456 -10.42 -18.40 -15.84
C TYR A 456 -9.34 -17.56 -16.53
N LEU A 457 -8.75 -16.56 -15.85
CA LEU A 457 -7.68 -15.74 -16.41
C LEU A 457 -6.44 -16.57 -16.74
N ASP A 458 -6.03 -17.49 -15.86
CA ASP A 458 -4.87 -18.36 -16.07
C ASP A 458 -5.03 -19.23 -17.31
N GLN A 459 -6.20 -19.86 -17.48
CA GLN A 459 -6.50 -20.67 -18.66
C GLN A 459 -6.39 -19.85 -19.95
N VAL A 460 -6.92 -18.63 -19.93
CA VAL A 460 -6.93 -17.76 -21.10
C VAL A 460 -5.52 -17.24 -21.40
N ILE A 461 -4.77 -16.78 -20.39
CA ILE A 461 -3.40 -16.28 -20.57
C ILE A 461 -2.48 -17.39 -21.06
N GLN A 462 -2.50 -18.57 -20.43
CA GLN A 462 -1.66 -19.70 -20.82
C GLN A 462 -1.94 -20.16 -22.24
N ALA A 463 -3.21 -20.30 -22.62
CA ALA A 463 -3.55 -20.73 -23.97
C ALA A 463 -3.11 -19.72 -25.04
N ILE A 464 -3.17 -18.42 -24.75
CA ILE A 464 -2.64 -17.40 -25.67
C ILE A 464 -1.11 -17.45 -25.71
N ILE A 465 -0.41 -17.61 -24.58
CA ILE A 465 1.06 -17.73 -24.56
C ILE A 465 1.52 -18.91 -25.43
N ILE A 466 0.92 -20.10 -25.25
CA ILE A 466 1.23 -21.30 -26.03
C ILE A 466 1.03 -21.04 -27.53
N TYR A 467 -0.14 -20.50 -27.90
CA TYR A 467 -0.43 -20.16 -29.30
C TYR A 467 0.61 -19.20 -29.89
N LEU A 468 1.06 -18.21 -29.13
CA LEU A 468 2.03 -17.23 -29.60
C LEU A 468 3.44 -17.82 -29.72
N GLN A 469 3.85 -18.69 -28.79
CA GLN A 469 5.12 -19.43 -28.86
C GLN A 469 5.15 -20.34 -30.09
N GLU A 470 4.10 -21.13 -30.32
CA GLU A 470 3.98 -22.00 -31.50
C GLU A 470 3.98 -21.21 -32.81
N SER A 471 3.42 -20.00 -32.81
CA SER A 471 3.43 -19.11 -33.98
C SER A 471 4.81 -18.51 -34.27
N ASN A 472 5.64 -18.28 -33.25
CA ASN A 472 7.00 -17.78 -33.40
C ASN A 472 8.00 -18.87 -33.82
N GLU A 473 7.80 -20.12 -33.39
CA GLU A 473 8.66 -21.25 -33.79
C GLU A 473 8.44 -21.66 -35.24
N LYS A 474 7.22 -21.50 -35.77
CA LYS A 474 6.92 -21.70 -37.18
C LYS A 474 7.40 -20.48 -37.98
N LYS A 475 8.69 -20.45 -38.33
CA LYS A 475 9.30 -19.54 -39.33
C LYS A 475 8.75 -19.76 -40.76
N THR A 476 7.47 -20.06 -40.92
CA THR A 476 6.81 -20.01 -42.22
C THR A 476 6.46 -18.56 -42.53
N SER A 477 6.59 -18.18 -43.80
CA SER A 477 6.26 -16.84 -44.31
C SER A 477 4.94 -16.35 -43.72
N TRP A 478 4.98 -15.25 -42.98
CA TRP A 478 3.84 -14.58 -42.33
C TRP A 478 2.60 -14.49 -43.23
N TRP A 479 2.81 -14.35 -44.55
CA TRP A 479 1.76 -14.30 -45.56
C TRP A 479 1.02 -15.63 -45.78
N GLN A 480 1.66 -16.79 -45.61
CA GLN A 480 1.01 -18.11 -45.77
C GLN A 480 0.14 -18.49 -44.56
N GLN A 481 0.52 -18.08 -43.35
CA GLN A 481 -0.30 -18.31 -42.15
C GLN A 481 -1.56 -17.41 -42.10
N LEU A 482 -1.50 -16.20 -42.67
CA LEU A 482 -2.59 -15.22 -42.67
C LEU A 482 -3.85 -15.65 -43.46
N PHE A 483 -3.68 -16.53 -44.45
CA PHE A 483 -4.77 -16.95 -45.35
C PHE A 483 -5.37 -18.33 -45.03
N GLU A 484 -4.62 -19.25 -44.41
CA GLU A 484 -5.12 -20.61 -44.14
C GLU A 484 -5.72 -20.82 -42.74
N GLN A 485 -5.44 -19.98 -41.73
CA GLN A 485 -5.86 -20.25 -40.33
C GLN A 485 -6.99 -19.37 -39.76
N LYS A 486 -7.67 -18.54 -40.55
CA LYS A 486 -8.73 -17.64 -40.03
C LYS A 486 -9.95 -18.32 -39.39
N LYS A 487 -10.17 -19.63 -39.58
CA LYS A 487 -11.32 -20.35 -39.01
C LYS A 487 -11.08 -21.00 -37.64
N ASN A 488 -9.82 -21.23 -37.25
CA ASN A 488 -9.46 -21.89 -35.97
C ASN A 488 -8.42 -21.10 -35.16
N ASP A 489 -8.27 -19.79 -35.38
CA ASP A 489 -7.36 -18.96 -34.60
C ASP A 489 -7.84 -18.88 -33.13
N PRO A 490 -7.12 -19.47 -32.15
CA PRO A 490 -7.51 -19.46 -30.75
C PRO A 490 -7.66 -18.03 -30.21
N TRP A 491 -6.95 -17.07 -30.79
CA TRP A 491 -7.10 -15.65 -30.48
C TRP A 491 -8.55 -15.15 -30.61
N TYR A 492 -9.32 -15.65 -31.56
CA TYR A 492 -10.71 -15.23 -31.76
C TYR A 492 -11.64 -15.66 -30.63
N GLU A 493 -11.39 -16.84 -30.06
CA GLU A 493 -12.11 -17.34 -28.89
C GLU A 493 -11.66 -16.60 -27.62
N TYR A 494 -10.34 -16.42 -27.47
CA TYR A 494 -9.79 -15.79 -26.27
C TYR A 494 -10.00 -14.28 -26.20
N LYS A 495 -9.98 -13.53 -27.32
CA LYS A 495 -10.31 -12.09 -27.29
C LYS A 495 -11.76 -11.82 -26.89
N ARG A 496 -12.68 -12.77 -27.13
CA ARG A 496 -14.07 -12.66 -26.68
C ARG A 496 -14.18 -12.88 -25.17
N ARG A 497 -13.26 -13.67 -24.64
CA ARG A 497 -13.13 -14.01 -23.22
C ARG A 497 -12.43 -12.89 -22.44
N ILE A 498 -11.43 -12.22 -23.03
CA ILE A 498 -10.73 -11.07 -22.48
C ILE A 498 -11.43 -9.78 -22.92
N ARG A 499 -12.15 -9.14 -22.00
CA ARG A 499 -12.91 -7.91 -22.26
C ARG A 499 -12.06 -6.63 -22.16
N TRP A 500 -10.75 -6.70 -22.40
CA TRP A 500 -9.80 -5.57 -22.28
C TRP A 500 -9.86 -4.59 -23.44
N PHE A 501 -10.51 -4.92 -24.55
CA PHE A 501 -10.47 -4.11 -25.77
C PHE A 501 -11.83 -3.48 -26.07
N SER A 502 -11.85 -2.19 -26.39
CA SER A 502 -13.07 -1.43 -26.70
C SER A 502 -13.60 -1.72 -28.11
N ASP A 503 -12.71 -1.99 -29.08
CA ASP A 503 -13.10 -2.44 -30.43
C ASP A 503 -12.57 -3.86 -30.68
N HIS A 504 -13.48 -4.84 -30.66
CA HIS A 504 -13.12 -6.23 -30.92
C HIS A 504 -12.79 -6.53 -32.39
N ARG A 505 -12.95 -5.59 -33.33
CA ARG A 505 -12.72 -5.81 -34.76
C ARG A 505 -11.25 -5.72 -35.16
N ASP A 506 -10.45 -4.95 -34.42
CA ASP A 506 -9.03 -4.71 -34.72
C ASP A 506 -8.12 -5.80 -34.11
N ASN A 507 -8.12 -6.97 -34.74
CA ASN A 507 -7.44 -8.15 -34.19
C ASN A 507 -5.94 -7.98 -34.01
N GLU A 508 -5.26 -7.37 -34.99
CA GLU A 508 -3.81 -7.27 -35.01
C GLU A 508 -3.32 -6.30 -33.94
N ARG A 509 -3.96 -5.13 -33.81
CA ARG A 509 -3.65 -4.19 -32.73
C ARG A 509 -3.94 -4.79 -31.36
N ASN A 510 -5.11 -5.42 -31.18
CA ASN A 510 -5.46 -6.03 -29.90
C ASN A 510 -4.48 -7.14 -29.51
N ARG A 511 -3.99 -7.91 -30.50
CA ARG A 511 -2.97 -8.95 -30.29
C ARG A 511 -1.63 -8.33 -29.86
N HIS A 512 -1.18 -7.27 -30.52
CA HIS A 512 0.04 -6.55 -30.12
C HIS A 512 -0.08 -5.94 -28.72
N LEU A 513 -1.24 -5.36 -28.39
CA LEU A 513 -1.47 -4.79 -27.06
C LEU A 513 -1.52 -5.84 -25.96
N PHE A 514 -2.20 -6.95 -26.22
CA PHE A 514 -2.21 -8.08 -25.30
C PHE A 514 -0.79 -8.58 -25.03
N LEU A 515 0.00 -8.74 -26.09
CA LEU A 515 1.41 -9.14 -25.98
C LEU A 515 2.21 -8.19 -25.11
N ALA A 516 2.13 -6.87 -25.35
CA ALA A 516 2.83 -5.89 -24.53
C ALA A 516 2.39 -5.95 -23.05
N ILE A 517 1.09 -6.12 -22.77
CA ILE A 517 0.59 -6.25 -21.40
C ILE A 517 1.13 -7.53 -20.73
N VAL A 518 1.09 -8.66 -21.43
CA VAL A 518 1.48 -9.96 -20.86
C VAL A 518 2.99 -10.14 -20.77
N GLN A 519 3.77 -9.57 -21.69
CA GLN A 519 5.22 -9.73 -21.74
C GLN A 519 5.97 -8.66 -20.94
N ASP A 520 5.42 -7.44 -20.85
CA ASP A 520 6.11 -6.33 -20.19
C ASP A 520 5.45 -6.00 -18.84
N LEU A 521 4.15 -5.74 -18.85
CA LEU A 521 3.45 -5.23 -17.66
C LEU A 521 3.26 -6.30 -16.57
N ILE A 522 2.76 -7.49 -16.91
CA ILE A 522 2.53 -8.56 -15.92
C ILE A 522 3.84 -9.03 -15.26
N PRO A 523 4.96 -9.25 -15.98
CA PRO A 523 6.21 -9.65 -15.35
C PRO A 523 6.79 -8.58 -14.45
N GLN A 524 6.70 -7.30 -14.84
CA GLN A 524 7.12 -6.19 -13.99
C GLN A 524 6.25 -6.12 -12.72
N LEU A 525 4.93 -6.23 -12.87
CA LEU A 525 3.99 -6.30 -11.75
C LEU A 525 4.33 -7.46 -10.80
N ASN A 526 4.70 -8.63 -11.35
CA ASN A 526 5.12 -9.78 -10.57
C ASN A 526 6.39 -9.51 -9.76
N GLN A 527 7.42 -8.94 -10.40
CA GLN A 527 8.67 -8.56 -9.71
C GLN A 527 8.41 -7.55 -8.60
N ASP A 528 7.58 -6.54 -8.86
CA ASP A 528 7.32 -5.47 -7.91
C ASP A 528 6.47 -5.94 -6.72
N VAL A 529 5.44 -6.77 -6.95
CA VAL A 529 4.66 -7.38 -5.86
C VAL A 529 5.54 -8.33 -5.03
N ILE A 530 6.39 -9.16 -5.65
CA ILE A 530 7.35 -9.99 -4.92
C ILE A 530 8.31 -9.12 -4.09
N SER A 531 8.81 -8.02 -4.66
CA SER A 531 9.66 -7.07 -3.92
C SER A 531 8.91 -6.48 -2.73
N MET A 532 7.64 -6.08 -2.87
CA MET A 532 6.81 -5.58 -1.77
C MET A 532 6.61 -6.60 -0.63
N VAL A 533 6.58 -7.90 -0.93
CA VAL A 533 6.44 -8.92 0.13
C VAL A 533 7.79 -9.29 0.75
N THR A 534 8.87 -9.22 -0.02
CA THR A 534 10.20 -9.70 0.40
C THR A 534 11.10 -8.64 1.00
N THR A 535 10.97 -7.37 0.59
CA THR A 535 11.89 -6.28 1.01
C THR A 535 11.32 -5.39 2.10
N THR A 536 10.01 -5.16 2.08
CA THR A 536 9.31 -4.43 3.14
C THR A 536 8.91 -5.41 4.22
N GLU A 537 9.16 -5.09 5.50
CA GLU A 537 8.65 -5.85 6.67
C GLU A 537 7.10 -5.91 6.73
N CYS A 538 6.41 -5.48 5.68
CA CYS A 538 4.97 -5.49 5.55
C CYS A 538 4.48 -6.92 5.37
N SER A 539 3.70 -7.41 6.34
CA SER A 539 3.00 -8.68 6.20
C SER A 539 2.05 -8.63 5.01
N TYR A 540 1.79 -9.79 4.39
CA TYR A 540 0.71 -9.92 3.40
C TYR A 540 -0.66 -9.57 3.97
N SER A 541 -0.77 -9.52 5.29
CA SER A 541 -1.97 -9.10 6.01
C SER A 541 -2.03 -7.59 6.27
N ASP A 542 -1.03 -6.81 5.83
CA ASP A 542 -1.02 -5.36 6.00
C ASP A 542 -1.93 -4.65 4.98
N PRO A 543 -2.92 -3.85 5.43
CA PRO A 543 -3.74 -3.03 4.54
C PRO A 543 -2.91 -2.13 3.61
N GLN A 544 -1.76 -1.62 4.06
CA GLN A 544 -0.89 -0.78 3.25
C GLN A 544 -0.30 -1.54 2.06
N THR A 545 -0.05 -2.84 2.19
CA THR A 545 0.39 -3.68 1.06
C THR A 545 -0.66 -3.71 -0.04
N ILE A 546 -1.95 -3.81 0.32
CA ILE A 546 -3.06 -3.81 -0.65
C ILE A 546 -3.26 -2.43 -1.27
N VAL A 547 -3.14 -1.36 -0.47
CA VAL A 547 -3.18 0.03 -0.98
C VAL A 547 -2.04 0.26 -1.96
N ALA A 548 -0.80 -0.08 -1.59
CA ALA A 548 0.37 0.06 -2.43
C ALA A 548 0.24 -0.73 -3.74
N LEU A 549 -0.29 -1.95 -3.67
CA LEU A 549 -0.56 -2.79 -4.83
C LEU A 549 -1.60 -2.15 -5.77
N ILE A 550 -2.69 -1.60 -5.23
CA ILE A 550 -3.72 -0.93 -6.04
C ILE A 550 -3.21 0.37 -6.64
N THR A 551 -2.50 1.19 -5.86
CA THR A 551 -1.84 2.41 -6.33
C THR A 551 -0.79 2.11 -7.39
N TYR A 552 -0.06 1.00 -7.26
CA TYR A 552 0.90 0.56 -8.26
C TYR A 552 0.21 0.23 -9.59
N VAL A 553 -0.90 -0.54 -9.56
CA VAL A 553 -1.66 -0.84 -10.78
C VAL A 553 -2.18 0.45 -11.41
N ASP A 554 -2.68 1.40 -10.61
CA ASP A 554 -3.14 2.70 -11.12
C ASP A 554 -2.02 3.49 -11.80
N ASN A 555 -0.85 3.57 -11.14
CA ASN A 555 0.32 4.21 -11.71
C ASN A 555 0.77 3.54 -13.01
N ALA A 556 0.74 2.20 -13.07
CA ALA A 556 1.12 1.46 -14.26
C ALA A 556 0.16 1.72 -15.44
N LEU A 557 -1.15 1.86 -15.16
CA LEU A 557 -2.15 2.22 -16.16
C LEU A 557 -1.98 3.66 -16.64
N ASN A 558 -1.67 4.60 -15.75
CA ASN A 558 -1.63 6.03 -16.03
C ASN A 558 -0.25 6.58 -16.43
N ALA A 559 0.82 5.79 -16.31
CA ALA A 559 2.17 6.24 -16.64
C ALA A 559 2.27 6.68 -18.11
N GLN A 560 2.77 7.89 -18.38
CA GLN A 560 2.85 8.47 -19.72
C GLN A 560 3.56 7.59 -20.76
N LYS A 561 4.50 6.74 -20.31
CA LYS A 561 5.27 5.84 -21.17
C LYS A 561 4.71 4.41 -21.24
N SER A 562 3.62 4.10 -20.54
CA SER A 562 3.07 2.74 -20.54
C SER A 562 2.43 2.40 -21.89
N CYS A 563 2.51 1.12 -22.28
CA CYS A 563 1.82 0.61 -23.48
C CYS A 563 0.31 0.82 -23.40
N VAL A 564 -0.26 0.85 -22.18
CA VAL A 564 -1.66 1.13 -21.88
C VAL A 564 -2.01 2.57 -22.23
N GLN A 565 -1.25 3.55 -21.73
CA GLN A 565 -1.57 4.97 -21.92
C GLN A 565 -1.46 5.39 -23.40
N GLN A 566 -0.48 4.85 -24.12
CA GLN A 566 -0.32 5.07 -25.57
C GLN A 566 -1.53 4.57 -26.38
N HIS A 567 -2.26 3.60 -25.85
CA HIS A 567 -3.38 2.94 -26.53
C HIS A 567 -4.69 3.04 -25.77
N TYR A 568 -4.80 3.99 -24.84
CA TYR A 568 -5.91 4.13 -23.90
C TYR A 568 -7.29 4.09 -24.59
N ARG A 569 -7.41 4.76 -25.75
CA ARG A 569 -8.66 4.81 -26.56
C ARG A 569 -9.15 3.46 -27.09
N TYR A 570 -8.29 2.44 -27.11
CA TYR A 570 -8.61 1.11 -27.62
C TYR A 570 -8.86 0.09 -26.50
N LEU A 571 -8.63 0.48 -25.25
CA LEU A 571 -8.73 -0.39 -24.10
C LEU A 571 -10.01 -0.12 -23.33
N ASN A 572 -10.67 -1.18 -22.89
CA ASN A 572 -11.65 -1.16 -21.82
C ASN A 572 -10.87 -1.13 -20.49
N VAL A 573 -10.36 0.06 -20.17
CA VAL A 573 -9.50 0.30 -19.01
C VAL A 573 -10.16 -0.14 -17.68
N PRO A 574 -11.48 0.03 -17.46
CA PRO A 574 -12.13 -0.53 -16.27
C PRO A 574 -11.95 -2.04 -16.11
N GLN A 575 -12.17 -2.80 -17.18
CA GLN A 575 -12.01 -4.24 -17.14
C GLN A 575 -10.54 -4.64 -16.99
N LEU A 576 -9.65 -3.99 -17.76
CA LEU A 576 -8.20 -4.25 -17.68
C LEU A 576 -7.68 -4.00 -16.26
N ALA A 577 -8.06 -2.88 -15.63
CA ALA A 577 -7.70 -2.56 -14.25
C ALA A 577 -8.19 -3.63 -13.27
N SER A 578 -9.45 -4.06 -13.40
CA SER A 578 -10.05 -5.10 -12.56
C SER A 578 -9.28 -6.42 -12.66
N ASP A 579 -8.93 -6.84 -13.88
CA ASP A 579 -8.21 -8.09 -14.12
C ASP A 579 -6.74 -7.99 -13.68
N LEU A 580 -6.07 -6.84 -13.87
CA LEU A 580 -4.72 -6.60 -13.37
C LEU A 580 -4.67 -6.65 -11.84
N ILE A 581 -5.66 -6.08 -11.15
CA ILE A 581 -5.75 -6.18 -9.68
C ILE A 581 -5.96 -7.63 -9.25
N LEU A 582 -6.77 -8.40 -9.97
CA LEU A 582 -6.94 -9.83 -9.70
C LEU A 582 -5.61 -10.59 -9.86
N ILE A 583 -4.86 -10.28 -10.91
CA ILE A 583 -3.53 -10.86 -11.15
C ILE A 583 -2.55 -10.47 -10.04
N SER A 584 -2.52 -9.20 -9.63
CA SER A 584 -1.70 -8.72 -8.52
C SER A 584 -2.04 -9.43 -7.21
N LEU A 585 -3.33 -9.55 -6.87
CA LEU A 585 -3.79 -10.27 -5.69
C LEU A 585 -3.38 -11.74 -5.75
N ARG A 586 -3.44 -12.37 -6.93
CA ARG A 586 -2.98 -13.74 -7.13
C ARG A 586 -1.49 -13.90 -6.89
N ILE A 587 -0.68 -12.97 -7.38
CA ILE A 587 0.77 -12.96 -7.14
C ILE A 587 1.04 -12.79 -5.64
N LEU A 588 0.38 -11.83 -5.00
CA LEU A 588 0.52 -11.58 -3.56
C LEU A 588 0.14 -12.80 -2.72
N ILE A 589 -1.01 -13.42 -3.01
CA ILE A 589 -1.47 -14.63 -2.32
C ILE A 589 -0.50 -15.79 -2.56
N GLY A 590 -0.05 -15.99 -3.80
CA GLY A 590 0.91 -17.04 -4.15
C GLY A 590 2.25 -16.87 -3.41
N GLU A 591 2.76 -15.64 -3.34
CA GLU A 591 3.98 -15.32 -2.62
C GLU A 591 3.79 -15.47 -1.10
N ALA A 592 2.64 -15.05 -0.55
CA ALA A 592 2.31 -15.26 0.87
C ALA A 592 2.24 -16.75 1.24
N VAL A 593 1.65 -17.58 0.37
CA VAL A 593 1.64 -19.04 0.53
C VAL A 593 3.06 -19.59 0.49
N ARG A 594 3.87 -19.17 -0.48
CA ARG A 594 5.27 -19.59 -0.60
C ARG A 594 6.09 -19.22 0.64
N GLN A 595 5.92 -18.02 1.17
CA GLN A 595 6.57 -17.59 2.42
C GLN A 595 6.12 -18.44 3.61
N ASN A 596 4.83 -18.77 3.69
CA ASN A 596 4.31 -19.69 4.70
C ASN A 596 4.91 -21.10 4.55
N GLU A 597 5.08 -21.59 3.31
CA GLU A 597 5.76 -22.86 3.03
C GLU A 597 7.24 -22.84 3.39
N ILE A 598 7.97 -21.75 3.12
CA ILE A 598 9.36 -21.58 3.55
C ILE A 598 9.46 -21.62 5.07
N LYS A 599 8.57 -20.91 5.79
CA LYS A 599 8.50 -20.98 7.26
C LYS A 599 8.26 -22.42 7.72
N HIS A 600 7.39 -23.17 7.03
CA HIS A 600 7.21 -24.60 7.32
C HIS A 600 8.44 -25.46 6.99
N GLU A 601 9.22 -25.12 5.96
CA GLU A 601 10.44 -25.84 5.61
C GLU A 601 11.55 -25.55 6.64
N GLN A 602 11.68 -24.31 7.13
CA GLN A 602 12.55 -23.97 8.27
C GLN A 602 12.17 -24.80 9.51
N LEU A 603 10.90 -25.12 9.70
CA LEU A 603 10.46 -26.03 10.78
C LEU A 603 10.82 -27.49 10.51
N ARG A 604 11.01 -27.90 9.25
CA ARG A 604 11.61 -29.22 8.95
C ARG A 604 13.10 -29.24 9.26
N GLU A 605 13.79 -28.10 9.16
CA GLU A 605 15.19 -28.02 9.63
C GLU A 605 15.28 -28.35 11.11
N VAL A 606 14.32 -27.92 11.94
CA VAL A 606 14.22 -28.33 13.35
C VAL A 606 14.07 -29.85 13.50
N ILE A 607 13.30 -30.51 12.64
CA ILE A 607 13.19 -31.99 12.64
C ILE A 607 14.54 -32.63 12.27
N ASN A 608 15.25 -32.06 11.29
CA ASN A 608 16.59 -32.52 10.94
C ASN A 608 17.58 -32.30 12.10
N GLU A 609 17.43 -31.21 12.86
CA GLU A 609 18.19 -30.99 14.09
C GLU A 609 17.86 -32.04 15.15
N LEU A 610 16.58 -32.38 15.37
CA LEU A 610 16.18 -33.46 16.28
C LEU A 610 16.76 -34.82 15.88
N GLU A 611 16.78 -35.12 14.58
CA GLU A 611 17.40 -36.33 14.05
C GLU A 611 18.91 -36.33 14.30
N LYS A 612 19.59 -35.19 14.12
CA LYS A 612 21.00 -35.01 14.47
C LYS A 612 21.22 -35.20 15.97
N TRP A 613 20.31 -34.72 16.82
CA TRP A 613 20.38 -34.91 18.27
C TRP A 613 20.28 -36.38 18.65
N LYS A 614 19.31 -37.09 18.08
CA LYS A 614 19.19 -38.55 18.24
C LYS A 614 20.47 -39.26 17.85
N LEU A 615 21.06 -38.95 16.70
CA LEU A 615 22.31 -39.57 16.23
C LEU A 615 23.48 -39.32 17.19
N ILE A 616 23.61 -38.11 17.71
CA ILE A 616 24.66 -37.78 18.68
C ILE A 616 24.43 -38.55 19.98
N ILE A 617 23.21 -38.61 20.51
CA ILE A 617 22.90 -39.40 21.72
C ILE A 617 23.22 -40.88 21.50
N LYS A 618 22.90 -41.45 20.33
CA LYS A 618 23.28 -42.83 19.98
C LYS A 618 24.79 -43.04 19.95
N GLN A 619 25.53 -42.10 19.35
CA GLN A 619 26.99 -42.16 19.35
C GLN A 619 27.53 -42.15 20.78
N GLN A 620 26.92 -41.39 21.68
CA GLN A 620 27.30 -41.39 23.08
C GLN A 620 27.03 -42.72 23.74
N PHE A 621 25.86 -43.35 23.50
CA PHE A 621 25.58 -44.69 24.00
C PHE A 621 26.65 -45.73 23.59
N ILE A 622 27.22 -45.58 22.39
CA ILE A 622 28.34 -46.42 21.93
C ILE A 622 29.65 -46.09 22.66
N LEU A 623 29.94 -44.79 22.84
CA LEU A 623 31.15 -44.28 23.48
C LEU A 623 31.18 -44.53 24.99
N ILE A 624 30.07 -44.89 25.64
CA ILE A 624 30.02 -45.27 27.06
C ILE A 624 31.02 -46.39 27.40
N LYS A 625 31.30 -47.29 26.45
CA LYS A 625 32.24 -48.40 26.63
C LYS A 625 33.71 -47.96 26.60
N ASP A 626 34.00 -46.77 26.07
CA ASP A 626 35.32 -46.15 26.00
C ASP A 626 35.23 -44.68 26.44
N SER A 627 35.26 -44.50 27.75
CA SER A 627 35.20 -43.22 28.45
C SER A 627 36.30 -42.23 28.06
N LEU A 628 37.46 -42.69 27.58
CA LEU A 628 38.51 -41.80 27.07
C LEU A 628 38.10 -41.22 25.70
N ALA A 629 37.58 -42.05 24.80
CA ALA A 629 37.04 -41.61 23.52
C ALA A 629 35.85 -40.65 23.71
N GLN A 630 34.98 -40.95 24.69
CA GLN A 630 33.85 -40.09 25.06
C GLN A 630 34.30 -38.70 25.58
N GLY A 631 35.32 -38.67 26.44
CA GLY A 631 35.92 -37.43 26.95
C GLY A 631 36.52 -36.56 25.84
N ASN A 632 37.24 -37.16 24.91
CA ASN A 632 37.81 -36.47 23.74
C ASN A 632 36.73 -35.92 22.80
N LYS A 633 35.67 -36.68 22.57
CA LYS A 633 34.56 -36.24 21.72
C LYS A 633 33.82 -35.05 22.31
N PHE A 634 33.47 -35.10 23.59
CA PHE A 634 32.81 -33.98 24.26
C PHE A 634 33.62 -32.68 24.22
N ARG A 635 34.93 -32.80 24.40
CA ARG A 635 35.87 -31.70 24.35
C ARG A 635 35.84 -31.01 22.99
N GLU A 636 35.89 -31.79 21.91
CA GLU A 636 35.77 -31.29 20.54
C GLU A 636 34.40 -30.63 20.29
N ASP A 637 33.34 -31.22 20.83
CA ASP A 637 31.99 -30.67 20.70
C ASP A 637 31.81 -29.36 21.50
N LEU A 638 32.38 -29.27 22.71
CA LEU A 638 32.38 -28.05 23.54
C LEU A 638 33.21 -26.93 22.90
N GLU A 639 34.40 -27.23 22.40
CA GLU A 639 35.24 -26.27 21.69
C GLU A 639 34.52 -25.74 20.44
N GLY A 640 33.96 -26.64 19.62
CA GLY A 640 33.18 -26.27 18.44
C GLY A 640 31.99 -25.37 18.77
N HIS A 641 31.31 -25.63 19.89
CA HIS A 641 30.18 -24.84 20.35
C HIS A 641 30.58 -23.45 20.88
N ILE A 642 31.66 -23.36 21.65
CA ILE A 642 32.22 -22.07 22.09
C ILE A 642 32.54 -21.21 20.88
N VAL A 643 33.20 -21.80 19.87
CA VAL A 643 33.55 -21.11 18.63
C VAL A 643 32.31 -20.66 17.87
N SER A 644 31.33 -21.55 17.65
CA SER A 644 30.12 -21.21 16.88
C SER A 644 29.32 -20.10 17.56
N GLU A 645 29.23 -20.13 18.88
CA GLU A 645 28.38 -19.19 19.60
C GLU A 645 29.04 -17.83 19.82
N ALA A 646 30.37 -17.80 19.98
CA ALA A 646 31.13 -16.57 19.87
C ALA A 646 30.96 -15.94 18.48
N ILE A 647 31.02 -16.72 17.40
CA ILE A 647 30.77 -16.25 16.03
C ILE A 647 29.38 -15.64 15.90
N ARG A 648 28.33 -16.33 16.37
CA ARG A 648 26.93 -15.85 16.28
C ARG A 648 26.73 -14.51 17.00
N ILE A 649 27.22 -14.38 18.24
CA ILE A 649 27.12 -13.15 19.04
C ILE A 649 27.85 -11.99 18.35
N TYR A 650 29.04 -12.26 17.81
CA TYR A 650 29.82 -11.25 17.12
C TYR A 650 29.25 -10.87 15.75
N GLN A 651 28.62 -11.79 15.03
CA GLN A 651 27.87 -11.47 13.81
C GLN A 651 26.73 -10.49 14.11
N GLN A 652 25.95 -10.75 15.16
CA GLN A 652 24.86 -9.84 15.55
C GLN A 652 25.40 -8.48 15.99
N THR A 653 26.46 -8.47 16.79
CA THR A 653 27.13 -7.23 17.21
C THR A 653 27.65 -6.46 16.01
N MET A 654 28.26 -7.14 15.04
CA MET A 654 28.79 -6.54 13.81
C MET A 654 27.67 -5.97 12.93
N ILE A 655 26.54 -6.67 12.77
CA ILE A 655 25.36 -6.16 12.07
C ILE A 655 24.87 -4.87 12.73
N ASN A 656 24.73 -4.87 14.06
CA ASN A 656 24.27 -3.70 14.80
C ASN A 656 25.27 -2.53 14.68
N VAL A 657 26.58 -2.78 14.81
CA VAL A 657 27.63 -1.76 14.67
C VAL A 657 27.64 -1.18 13.26
N ILE A 658 27.49 -2.02 12.23
CA ILE A 658 27.40 -1.57 10.84
C ILE A 658 26.13 -0.75 10.62
N GLN A 659 24.96 -1.21 11.11
CA GLN A 659 23.70 -0.48 10.99
C GLN A 659 23.76 0.88 11.68
N VAL A 660 24.28 0.94 12.92
CA VAL A 660 24.51 2.19 13.65
C VAL A 660 25.51 3.06 12.90
N ALA A 661 26.63 2.51 12.43
CA ALA A 661 27.60 3.28 11.66
C ALA A 661 27.04 3.79 10.33
N MET A 662 26.10 3.08 9.69
CA MET A 662 25.40 3.52 8.48
C MET A 662 24.34 4.58 8.77
N SER A 663 23.59 4.46 9.87
CA SER A 663 22.55 5.42 10.25
C SER A 663 23.12 6.70 10.86
N THR A 664 24.24 6.60 11.58
CA THR A 664 24.94 7.73 12.20
C THR A 664 25.99 8.37 11.30
N ASN A 665 26.28 7.79 10.12
CA ASN A 665 27.14 8.39 9.08
C ASN A 665 26.47 9.60 8.39
N THR A 666 26.14 10.60 9.20
CA THR A 666 26.02 12.00 8.81
C THR A 666 27.37 12.59 8.32
N HIS A 667 28.46 11.82 8.40
CA HIS A 667 29.81 12.19 7.95
C HIS A 667 30.16 11.87 6.50
N ILE A 668 29.22 11.33 5.71
CA ILE A 668 29.25 11.48 4.25
C ILE A 668 28.83 12.94 3.96
N GLU A 669 29.60 13.91 4.44
CA GLU A 669 29.44 15.30 4.06
C GLU A 669 29.73 15.37 2.56
N ALA A 670 28.67 15.48 1.76
CA ALA A 670 28.77 15.55 0.30
C ALA A 670 29.81 16.59 -0.14
N LYS A 671 29.93 17.70 0.60
CA LYS A 671 30.94 18.75 0.39
C LYS A 671 32.38 18.27 0.62
N LYS A 672 32.63 17.45 1.63
CA LYS A 672 33.97 16.90 1.94
C LYS A 672 34.36 15.80 0.96
N ILE A 673 33.43 14.96 0.54
CA ILE A 673 33.65 13.98 -0.54
C ILE A 673 33.92 14.69 -1.85
N ALA A 674 33.14 15.73 -2.15
CA ALA A 674 33.33 16.55 -3.34
C ALA A 674 34.71 17.21 -3.38
N ARG A 675 35.16 17.74 -2.24
CA ARG A 675 36.47 18.38 -2.09
C ARG A 675 37.62 17.37 -2.20
N ASN A 676 37.55 16.25 -1.50
CA ASN A 676 38.59 15.22 -1.59
C ASN A 676 38.67 14.61 -3.00
N ALA A 677 37.55 14.38 -3.66
CA ALA A 677 37.51 13.88 -5.03
C ALA A 677 38.14 14.87 -6.02
N TYR A 678 37.93 16.18 -5.81
CA TYR A 678 38.59 17.24 -6.56
C TYR A 678 40.10 17.26 -6.29
N ASP A 679 40.50 17.22 -5.01
CA ASP A 679 41.91 17.22 -4.60
C ASP A 679 42.66 15.96 -5.06
N GLU A 680 42.03 14.77 -5.08
CA GLU A 680 42.62 13.54 -5.62
C GLU A 680 42.77 13.59 -7.15
N SER A 681 41.82 14.24 -7.83
CA SER A 681 41.85 14.37 -9.29
C SER A 681 42.89 15.41 -9.74
N ILE A 682 42.93 16.58 -9.10
CA ILE A 682 43.72 17.74 -9.55
C ILE A 682 44.98 17.98 -8.69
N GLY A 683 44.93 17.66 -7.39
CA GLY A 683 46.01 17.91 -6.43
C GLY A 683 47.09 16.82 -6.35
N SER A 684 46.92 15.68 -7.02
CA SER A 684 47.99 14.69 -7.19
C SER A 684 49.10 15.23 -8.12
N GLN A 685 50.37 14.92 -7.86
CA GLN A 685 51.48 15.25 -8.77
C GLN A 685 52.16 13.97 -9.31
N PRO A 686 52.07 13.70 -10.63
CA PRO A 686 51.27 14.44 -11.63
C PRO A 686 49.75 14.25 -11.42
N PRO A 687 48.90 15.18 -11.91
CA PRO A 687 47.45 15.06 -11.79
C PRO A 687 46.92 13.79 -12.45
N ASN A 688 45.97 13.12 -11.80
CA ASN A 688 45.42 11.87 -12.30
C ASN A 688 44.41 12.12 -13.43
N ALA A 689 44.91 12.13 -14.67
CA ALA A 689 44.13 12.38 -15.88
C ALA A 689 42.86 11.51 -16.00
N LYS A 690 42.90 10.27 -15.50
CA LYS A 690 41.75 9.34 -15.54
C LYS A 690 40.62 9.78 -14.59
N ASN A 691 40.98 10.24 -13.40
CA ASN A 691 40.02 10.73 -12.42
C ASN A 691 39.46 12.10 -12.82
N ILE A 692 40.29 12.95 -13.42
CA ILE A 692 39.85 14.22 -14.01
C ILE A 692 38.81 13.98 -15.11
N LEU A 693 39.05 13.03 -16.02
CA LEU A 693 38.11 12.71 -17.10
C LEU A 693 36.75 12.25 -16.55
N LYS A 694 36.75 11.33 -15.57
CA LYS A 694 35.53 10.87 -14.90
C LYS A 694 34.77 11.99 -14.18
N TYR A 695 35.49 12.88 -13.50
CA TYR A 695 34.93 14.02 -12.79
C TYR A 695 34.23 15.00 -13.75
N VAL A 696 34.80 15.20 -14.94
CA VAL A 696 34.25 16.10 -15.98
C VAL A 696 33.08 15.46 -16.73
N GLU A 697 33.11 14.16 -16.98
CA GLU A 697 32.05 13.45 -17.71
C GLU A 697 30.74 13.31 -16.91
N ASP A 698 30.81 12.90 -15.64
CA ASP A 698 29.64 12.71 -14.78
C ASP A 698 30.00 12.81 -13.29
N ILE A 699 29.95 14.03 -12.77
CA ILE A 699 30.32 14.36 -11.40
C ILE A 699 29.49 13.62 -10.34
N ASN A 700 28.21 13.39 -10.60
CA ASN A 700 27.31 12.72 -9.65
C ASN A 700 27.62 11.24 -9.55
N ARG A 701 27.87 10.59 -10.69
CA ARG A 701 28.30 9.18 -10.74
C ARG A 701 29.66 8.99 -10.09
N TYR A 702 30.61 9.88 -10.33
CA TYR A 702 31.93 9.79 -9.71
C TYR A 702 31.88 10.00 -8.18
N TYR A 703 31.05 10.92 -7.69
CA TYR A 703 30.82 11.06 -6.24
C TYR A 703 30.16 9.85 -5.62
N LEU A 704 29.21 9.21 -6.32
CA LEU A 704 28.62 7.96 -5.88
C LEU A 704 29.67 6.85 -5.81
N GLU A 705 30.55 6.72 -6.81
CA GLU A 705 31.64 5.74 -6.82
C GLU A 705 32.58 5.91 -5.61
N ILE A 706 33.03 7.14 -5.32
CA ILE A 706 33.92 7.43 -4.18
C ILE A 706 33.19 7.22 -2.84
N ALA A 707 31.92 7.62 -2.74
CA ALA A 707 31.13 7.40 -1.53
C ALA A 707 30.97 5.91 -1.25
N LEU A 708 30.65 5.11 -2.27
CA LEU A 708 30.56 3.66 -2.16
C LEU A 708 31.89 3.01 -1.78
N GLU A 709 33.01 3.49 -2.34
CA GLU A 709 34.35 2.99 -1.99
C GLU A 709 34.73 3.30 -0.53
N LYS A 710 34.40 4.50 -0.03
CA LYS A 710 34.62 4.86 1.38
C LYS A 710 33.73 4.07 2.33
N VAL A 711 32.46 3.86 1.98
CA VAL A 711 31.55 3.00 2.75
C VAL A 711 32.10 1.57 2.79
N LYS A 712 32.63 1.08 1.67
CA LYS A 712 33.25 -0.25 1.58
C LYS A 712 34.50 -0.36 2.47
N LEU A 713 35.43 0.59 2.40
CA LEU A 713 36.62 0.62 3.25
C LEU A 713 36.27 0.71 4.75
N SER A 714 35.28 1.53 5.11
CA SER A 714 34.79 1.64 6.49
C SER A 714 34.20 0.32 6.97
N LYS A 715 33.36 -0.32 6.15
CA LYS A 715 32.80 -1.65 6.42
C LYS A 715 33.91 -2.68 6.61
N ASP A 716 34.90 -2.73 5.73
CA ASP A 716 35.99 -3.71 5.78
C ASP A 716 36.84 -3.53 7.05
N ASN A 717 37.12 -2.28 7.46
CA ASN A 717 37.81 -1.98 8.71
C ASN A 717 37.00 -2.38 9.95
N ILE A 718 35.68 -2.14 9.95
CA ILE A 718 34.79 -2.57 11.04
C ILE A 718 34.80 -4.11 11.13
N ILE A 719 34.65 -4.81 10.00
CA ILE A 719 34.71 -6.27 9.94
C ILE A 719 36.04 -6.78 10.49
N PHE A 720 37.16 -6.20 10.05
CA PHE A 720 38.50 -6.61 10.49
C PHE A 720 38.70 -6.43 12.01
N ASN A 721 38.28 -5.28 12.56
CA ASN A 721 38.39 -5.00 13.99
C ASN A 721 37.54 -5.96 14.82
N GLU A 722 36.29 -6.22 14.41
CA GLU A 722 35.39 -7.14 15.12
C GLU A 722 35.83 -8.60 14.99
N MET A 723 36.38 -9.01 13.82
CA MET A 723 37.00 -10.34 13.67
C MET A 723 38.21 -10.52 14.59
N THR A 724 39.02 -9.47 14.77
CA THR A 724 40.18 -9.51 15.68
C THR A 724 39.74 -9.67 17.14
N LYS A 725 38.70 -8.95 17.57
CA LYS A 725 38.11 -9.11 18.92
C LYS A 725 37.51 -10.49 19.13
N LEU A 726 36.77 -11.00 18.15
CA LEU A 726 36.20 -12.34 18.18
C LEU A 726 37.29 -13.40 18.39
N LYS A 727 38.41 -13.29 17.67
CA LYS A 727 39.55 -14.21 17.82
C LYS A 727 40.09 -14.20 19.26
N THR A 728 40.37 -13.01 19.80
CA THR A 728 40.87 -12.87 21.18
C THR A 728 39.92 -13.48 22.20
N ILE A 729 38.62 -13.27 22.04
CA ILE A 729 37.61 -13.80 22.97
C ILE A 729 37.44 -15.30 22.87
N ILE A 730 37.51 -15.88 21.66
CA ILE A 730 37.54 -17.34 21.48
C ILE A 730 38.74 -17.93 22.21
N ASP A 731 39.94 -17.35 22.02
CA ASP A 731 41.16 -17.82 22.66
C ASP A 731 41.08 -17.73 24.20
N GLU A 732 40.52 -16.65 24.72
CA GLU A 732 40.30 -16.43 26.16
C GLU A 732 39.24 -17.39 26.74
N SER A 733 38.14 -17.61 26.00
CA SER A 733 37.05 -18.52 26.36
C SER A 733 37.53 -19.98 26.45
N ILE A 734 38.28 -20.44 25.44
CA ILE A 734 38.87 -21.78 25.43
C ILE A 734 39.87 -21.94 26.57
N THR A 735 40.73 -20.94 26.78
CA THR A 735 41.73 -20.98 27.87
C THR A 735 41.06 -21.05 29.23
N THR A 736 39.98 -20.30 29.44
CA THR A 736 39.21 -20.31 30.68
C THR A 736 38.53 -21.66 30.91
N ALA A 737 37.91 -22.24 29.88
CA ALA A 737 37.32 -23.57 29.97
C ALA A 737 38.35 -24.64 30.37
N VAL A 738 39.57 -24.58 29.81
CA VAL A 738 40.68 -25.48 30.17
C VAL A 738 41.12 -25.29 31.62
N THR A 739 41.23 -24.05 32.10
CA THR A 739 41.59 -23.75 33.50
C THR A 739 40.57 -24.28 34.49
N VAL A 740 39.27 -24.08 34.22
CA VAL A 740 38.18 -24.57 35.07
C VAL A 740 38.21 -26.09 35.24
N VAL A 741 38.54 -26.84 34.17
CA VAL A 741 38.68 -28.31 34.24
C VAL A 741 39.88 -28.74 35.10
N ARG A 742 40.92 -27.91 35.21
CA ARG A 742 42.15 -28.24 35.95
C ARG A 742 42.06 -27.97 37.43
N GLU A 743 41.47 -26.83 37.78
CA GLU A 743 41.45 -26.34 39.15
C GLU A 743 40.37 -27.05 39.99
N ASN A 744 39.32 -27.55 39.33
CA ASN A 744 38.20 -28.17 40.02
C ASN A 744 38.40 -29.67 40.26
N ARG A 745 38.40 -30.04 41.55
CA ARG A 745 38.42 -31.43 42.04
C ARG A 745 37.01 -32.01 42.21
N TYR A 746 36.06 -31.67 41.33
CA TYR A 746 34.68 -32.12 41.49
C TYR A 746 34.51 -33.59 41.07
N GLN A 747 33.67 -34.31 41.81
CA GLN A 747 33.31 -35.72 41.54
C GLN A 747 32.30 -35.87 40.40
N ASN A 748 31.89 -34.78 39.75
CA ASN A 748 30.84 -34.77 38.74
C ASN A 748 31.23 -33.85 37.56
N VAL A 749 31.25 -34.40 36.34
CA VAL A 749 31.58 -33.64 35.12
C VAL A 749 30.52 -32.58 34.80
N HIS A 750 29.28 -32.77 35.24
CA HIS A 750 28.23 -31.78 35.10
C HIS A 750 28.52 -30.50 35.89
N GLU A 751 29.12 -30.62 37.09
CA GLU A 751 29.52 -29.45 37.89
C GLU A 751 30.68 -28.69 37.21
N ILE A 752 31.65 -29.41 36.65
CA ILE A 752 32.73 -28.83 35.86
C ILE A 752 32.17 -28.08 34.66
N TYR A 753 31.21 -28.66 33.94
CA TYR A 753 30.55 -28.01 32.81
C TYR A 753 29.77 -26.76 33.23
N ARG A 754 28.99 -26.81 34.33
CA ARG A 754 28.27 -25.63 34.84
C ARG A 754 29.22 -24.48 35.16
N GLU A 755 30.37 -24.79 35.75
CA GLU A 755 31.39 -23.79 36.06
C GLU A 755 32.03 -23.23 34.78
N ILE A 756 32.32 -24.07 33.77
CA ILE A 756 32.80 -23.60 32.46
C ILE A 756 31.78 -22.63 31.86
N VAL A 757 30.50 -23.00 31.81
CA VAL A 757 29.44 -22.14 31.25
C VAL A 757 29.30 -20.84 32.06
N HIS A 758 29.41 -20.90 33.38
CA HIS A 758 29.37 -19.72 34.23
C HIS A 758 30.50 -18.74 33.91
N GLN A 759 31.73 -19.22 33.84
CA GLN A 759 32.91 -18.41 33.51
C GLN A 759 32.84 -17.88 32.07
N LEU A 760 32.36 -18.69 31.12
CA LEU A 760 32.16 -18.25 29.74
C LEU A 760 31.13 -17.12 29.63
N ARG A 761 30.05 -17.14 30.41
CA ARG A 761 29.07 -16.04 30.44
C ARG A 761 29.64 -14.72 30.96
N MET A 762 30.67 -14.79 31.80
CA MET A 762 31.39 -13.59 32.27
C MET A 762 32.24 -12.96 31.16
N ILE A 763 32.79 -13.78 30.26
CA ILE A 763 33.63 -13.35 29.12
C ILE A 763 32.78 -12.98 27.90
N LEU A 764 31.70 -13.73 27.66
CA LEU A 764 30.76 -13.61 26.55
C LEU A 764 29.34 -13.36 27.08
N PRO A 765 28.97 -12.10 27.35
CA PRO A 765 27.61 -11.74 27.75
C PRO A 765 26.61 -12.17 26.66
N GLY A 766 25.73 -13.13 26.99
CA GLY A 766 24.80 -13.72 26.03
C GLY A 766 25.21 -15.11 25.50
N TYR A 767 26.30 -15.70 26.01
CA TYR A 767 26.64 -17.11 25.72
C TYR A 767 25.53 -18.06 26.19
N VAL A 768 24.92 -18.74 25.23
CA VAL A 768 23.92 -19.80 25.45
C VAL A 768 24.60 -21.11 25.10
N SER A 769 24.96 -21.91 26.10
CA SER A 769 25.52 -23.23 25.85
C SER A 769 24.44 -24.17 25.34
N SER A 770 24.75 -25.02 24.35
CA SER A 770 23.83 -26.05 23.90
C SER A 770 23.44 -26.96 25.06
N GLU A 771 22.13 -27.14 25.27
CA GLU A 771 21.56 -28.08 26.25
C GLU A 771 22.14 -29.48 26.08
N MET A 772 22.40 -29.88 24.82
CA MET A 772 23.07 -31.12 24.48
C MET A 772 24.39 -31.29 25.24
N ILE A 773 25.26 -30.27 25.29
CA ILE A 773 26.57 -30.37 25.94
C ILE A 773 26.41 -30.46 27.46
N GLY A 774 25.37 -29.85 28.05
CA GLY A 774 25.09 -30.01 29.48
C GLY A 774 24.72 -31.42 29.88
N ILE A 775 23.99 -32.12 29.02
CA ILE A 775 23.60 -33.52 29.23
C ILE A 775 24.71 -34.49 28.88
N LEU A 776 25.51 -34.21 27.84
CA LEU A 776 26.77 -34.93 27.62
C LEU A 776 27.71 -34.86 28.84
N ALA A 777 27.57 -33.83 29.70
CA ALA A 777 28.34 -33.69 30.92
C ALA A 777 27.76 -34.48 32.11
N GLU A 778 26.48 -34.84 32.12
CA GLU A 778 25.85 -35.69 33.16
C GLU A 778 26.24 -37.18 33.00
N ILE A 779 26.71 -37.57 31.82
CA ILE A 779 26.88 -38.96 31.36
C ILE A 779 28.36 -39.38 31.38
N LYS A 780 29.11 -39.19 32.48
CA LYS A 780 30.59 -39.39 32.48
C LYS A 780 31.27 -39.85 33.77
N ASP A 781 32.41 -40.53 33.61
CA ASP A 781 33.45 -40.73 34.63
C ASP A 781 34.38 -39.48 34.73
N PRO A 782 34.41 -38.78 35.87
CA PRO A 782 35.22 -37.58 36.08
C PRO A 782 36.73 -37.79 35.91
N ALA A 783 37.25 -38.96 36.31
CA ALA A 783 38.69 -39.18 36.36
C ALA A 783 39.31 -39.33 34.96
N GLN A 784 38.57 -39.90 34.02
CA GLN A 784 39.00 -40.09 32.63
C GLN A 784 38.71 -38.86 31.76
N PHE A 785 37.69 -38.08 32.09
CA PHE A 785 37.39 -36.78 31.49
C PHE A 785 38.52 -35.76 31.72
N ILE A 786 39.07 -35.70 32.94
CA ILE A 786 40.19 -34.80 33.27
C ILE A 786 41.44 -35.16 32.44
N LYS A 787 41.73 -36.45 32.23
CA LYS A 787 42.88 -36.92 31.44
C LYS A 787 42.81 -36.51 29.96
N SER A 788 41.63 -36.50 29.36
CA SER A 788 41.44 -36.13 27.94
C SER A 788 41.62 -34.63 27.69
N PHE A 789 41.28 -33.78 28.66
CA PHE A 789 41.58 -32.34 28.64
C PHE A 789 43.08 -32.03 28.87
N GLN A 790 43.76 -32.78 29.75
CA GLN A 790 45.21 -32.64 29.97
C GLN A 790 46.04 -32.89 28.70
N GLN A 791 45.57 -33.78 27.81
CA GLN A 791 46.25 -34.09 26.56
C GLN A 791 46.15 -32.97 25.51
N ILE A 792 45.13 -32.09 25.57
CA ILE A 792 45.04 -30.91 24.68
C ILE A 792 46.15 -29.94 24.97
N GLU A 793 46.36 -29.62 26.24
CA GLU A 793 47.33 -28.60 26.61
C GLU A 793 48.74 -29.06 26.25
N HIS A 794 49.02 -30.35 26.40
CA HIS A 794 50.24 -30.97 25.89
C HIS A 794 50.41 -30.84 24.36
N ASN A 795 49.32 -30.91 23.59
CA ASN A 795 49.36 -30.73 22.13
C ASN A 795 49.42 -29.24 21.72
N ARG A 796 48.77 -28.34 22.46
CA ARG A 796 48.79 -26.88 22.24
C ARG A 796 50.17 -26.30 22.56
N GLN A 797 50.82 -26.77 23.63
CA GLN A 797 52.21 -26.44 23.97
C GLN A 797 53.24 -26.96 22.94
N LYS A 798 52.85 -27.90 22.06
CA LYS A 798 53.69 -28.37 20.95
C LYS A 798 53.48 -27.60 19.64
N LEU A 799 52.36 -26.88 19.52
CA LEU A 799 51.97 -26.13 18.32
C LEU A 799 52.28 -24.63 18.45
N GLN A 800 52.38 -24.12 19.67
CA GLN A 800 53.00 -22.84 20.01
C GLN A 800 54.52 -23.01 20.08
#